data_AF-A0A7S3GX31-F1
#
_entry.id   AF-A0A7S3GX31-F1
#
_cell.length_a   1.000
_cell.length_b   1.000
_cell.length_c   1.000
_cell.angle_alpha   90.00
_cell.angle_beta   90.00
_cell.angle_gamma   90.00
#
_symmetry.space_group_name_H-M   'P 1'
#
loop_
_entity.id
_entity.type
_entity.pdbx_description
1 polymer ?
#
loop_
_entity_poly.entity_id
_entity_poly.type
_entity_poly.pdbx_seq_one_letter_code
_entity_poly.pdbx_strand_id
1 'polypeptide(L)'
;EERNWDRYGPLGDPQMEKEICRLVTIQYYLYDNEVQILEPKVTNAGMPSGTFFRKNVMIKDDGTPLRLEELVVGGDIRMLGQEFFITDADEFTRQYFRDNLNTELLHPLPRPRPLRKDAGAQTATNLGSQLPKVKTHFGTRSTDFATTKEVLDKTSRFLKYEGRVLRFQCVEVKSKVPPYFPELQEKAADSGYYGLVASGDVKRFALSYHLSTCNIDLVVQKEIGKPDAGQDEPKLVLKKSKLPVNWRDAQRGRPAHFYEPHDFSCGKVIDVYGRYFLLVNCDKFTRHVYEEMGNPQRDVRLINEPKAKIVQPIPQLGDGFLAIGSNEDTLATVYGMPKAGRDIEKIQRNQNRLLRCKAVLLSQNPIDSSREFMITFFLEDDTIAVYEEVKRNSGIWGGNFLKRGKYMNDLPNESQQPRIFRPNDIYLGNVISFNGNDFQIIEMDNMSLDFCEHFPDEFPMMDTFKIIGDMMHQIVDRRLDIRPHFRRADTKRRRWLDQAVFVSTLDGLALTADLNDQEVLTLMRRFKDADSYYYEEMCDLVSHVYAKNSSMGTPSTKSRKFTIIDSSLEAFKQNARVRTIQWRRTFRKDPQTHDGFVTLAILEKLFKKHGLQLADAVVDEIRRTYEVDPDQSAIALAELQNLGTEHLYEGLDQKVRPKKRHASNAANTATAALNRLATNAQATNRLKNNLVGSVLRKGNSFDGSALSNDNSSLDVGASVVINFNTLCDDIYICDWI
;
A
#
# COMPACT_ATOMS: atom_id res chain seq x y z
N GLU A 1 -2.27 -62.13 -27.39
CA GLU A 1 -3.62 -62.71 -27.23
C GLU A 1 -4.60 -61.82 -27.97
N GLU A 2 -5.11 -62.30 -29.12
CA GLU A 2 -6.15 -61.60 -29.88
C GLU A 2 -7.40 -61.50 -28.98
N ARG A 3 -7.98 -60.31 -28.87
CA ARG A 3 -9.14 -60.10 -28.01
C ARG A 3 -10.36 -60.73 -28.69
N ASN A 4 -11.17 -61.46 -27.92
CA ASN A 4 -12.40 -62.13 -28.36
C ASN A 4 -13.38 -61.25 -29.19
N TRP A 5 -13.25 -59.92 -29.12
CA TRP A 5 -14.03 -58.97 -29.92
C TRP A 5 -13.78 -59.07 -31.43
N ASP A 6 -12.58 -59.47 -31.86
CA ASP A 6 -12.20 -59.48 -33.26
C ASP A 6 -12.76 -60.71 -34.03
N ARG A 7 -13.22 -61.75 -33.32
CA ARG A 7 -13.86 -62.94 -33.95
C ARG A 7 -15.38 -62.97 -33.89
N TYR A 8 -16.02 -62.47 -32.84
CA TYR A 8 -17.45 -62.76 -32.57
C TYR A 8 -18.35 -61.53 -32.43
N GLY A 9 -17.82 -60.32 -32.59
CA GLY A 9 -18.57 -59.09 -32.31
C GLY A 9 -19.08 -59.00 -30.86
N PRO A 10 -19.73 -57.90 -30.47
CA PRO A 10 -20.16 -57.69 -29.08
C PRO A 10 -21.35 -58.57 -28.63
N LEU A 11 -21.96 -59.35 -29.52
CA LEU A 11 -23.24 -60.03 -29.27
C LEU A 11 -23.22 -61.56 -29.44
N GLY A 12 -22.10 -62.15 -29.89
CA GLY A 12 -22.00 -63.60 -30.11
C GLY A 12 -22.90 -64.12 -31.23
N ASP A 13 -22.85 -65.43 -31.49
CA ASP A 13 -23.70 -66.07 -32.50
C ASP A 13 -25.19 -66.03 -32.07
N PRO A 14 -26.12 -65.68 -32.98
CA PRO A 14 -27.54 -65.65 -32.66
C PRO A 14 -28.00 -67.04 -32.25
N GLN A 15 -28.52 -67.16 -31.02
CA GLN A 15 -29.18 -68.39 -30.57
C GLN A 15 -30.53 -68.52 -31.31
N MET A 16 -30.52 -69.21 -32.45
CA MET A 16 -31.77 -69.61 -33.10
C MET A 16 -32.48 -70.65 -32.23
N GLU A 17 -33.74 -70.38 -31.87
CA GLU A 17 -34.58 -71.36 -31.18
C GLU A 17 -34.76 -72.59 -32.09
N LYS A 18 -34.57 -73.79 -31.54
CA LYS A 18 -34.65 -75.06 -32.30
C LYS A 18 -36.08 -75.44 -32.69
N GLU A 19 -37.08 -74.90 -32.01
CA GLU A 19 -38.50 -75.23 -32.18
C GLU A 19 -39.34 -73.94 -32.10
N ILE A 20 -40.32 -73.79 -32.99
CA ILE A 20 -41.20 -72.62 -33.09
C ILE A 20 -42.65 -73.03 -32.79
N CYS A 21 -43.27 -72.42 -31.79
CA CYS A 21 -44.68 -72.64 -31.48
C CYS A 21 -45.57 -71.60 -32.19
N ARG A 22 -46.50 -72.05 -33.05
CA ARG A 22 -47.50 -71.21 -33.72
C ARG A 22 -48.88 -71.45 -33.09
N LEU A 23 -49.45 -70.41 -32.50
CA LEU A 23 -50.80 -70.48 -31.94
C LEU A 23 -51.80 -70.31 -33.08
N VAL A 24 -52.82 -71.16 -33.13
CA VAL A 24 -53.91 -71.04 -34.11
C VAL A 24 -55.26 -71.14 -33.39
N THR A 25 -56.27 -70.50 -33.98
CA THR A 25 -57.66 -70.57 -33.54
C THR A 25 -58.45 -71.40 -34.55
N ILE A 26 -59.05 -72.49 -34.10
CA ILE A 26 -59.91 -73.35 -34.92
C ILE A 26 -61.36 -72.95 -34.66
N GLN A 27 -62.09 -72.63 -35.73
CA GLN A 27 -63.52 -72.31 -35.71
C GLN A 27 -64.27 -73.43 -36.44
N TYR A 28 -65.14 -74.13 -35.72
CA TYR A 28 -66.05 -75.13 -36.28
C TYR A 28 -67.45 -74.53 -36.43
N TYR A 29 -68.00 -74.54 -37.64
CA TYR A 29 -69.31 -74.00 -37.93
C TYR A 29 -70.37 -75.10 -37.84
N LEU A 30 -71.26 -74.98 -36.85
CA LEU A 30 -72.26 -76.01 -36.54
C LEU A 30 -73.33 -76.21 -37.63
N TYR A 31 -73.57 -75.22 -38.50
CA TYR A 31 -74.67 -75.27 -39.46
C TYR A 31 -74.31 -76.01 -40.76
N ASP A 32 -73.04 -76.03 -41.15
CA ASP A 32 -72.52 -76.63 -42.38
C ASP A 32 -71.36 -77.62 -42.15
N ASN A 33 -70.93 -77.82 -40.90
CA ASN A 33 -69.77 -78.65 -40.53
C ASN A 33 -68.47 -78.20 -41.21
N GLU A 34 -68.37 -76.92 -41.57
CA GLU A 34 -67.14 -76.34 -42.12
C GLU A 34 -66.19 -75.91 -41.00
N VAL A 35 -64.90 -75.92 -41.29
CA VAL A 35 -63.83 -75.53 -40.37
C VAL A 35 -63.04 -74.39 -40.97
N GLN A 36 -62.68 -73.42 -40.13
CA GLN A 36 -61.75 -72.34 -40.48
C GLN A 36 -60.64 -72.29 -39.44
N ILE A 37 -59.39 -72.22 -39.88
CA ILE A 37 -58.22 -72.10 -38.99
C ILE A 37 -57.60 -70.72 -39.22
N LEU A 38 -57.47 -69.95 -38.15
CA LEU A 38 -56.95 -68.59 -38.16
C LEU A 38 -55.70 -68.51 -37.30
N GLU A 39 -54.62 -67.99 -37.87
CA GLU A 39 -53.41 -67.66 -37.11
C GLU A 39 -53.44 -66.17 -36.73
N PRO A 40 -53.46 -65.83 -35.43
CA PRO A 40 -53.44 -64.44 -34.98
C PRO A 40 -52.14 -63.76 -35.40
N LYS A 41 -52.25 -62.50 -35.85
CA LYS A 41 -51.08 -61.71 -36.24
C LYS A 41 -50.27 -61.31 -35.01
N VAL A 42 -49.08 -61.87 -34.86
CA VAL A 42 -48.13 -61.52 -33.80
C VAL A 42 -47.17 -60.43 -34.32
N THR A 43 -47.09 -59.31 -33.61
CA THR A 43 -46.17 -58.22 -33.96
C THR A 43 -44.73 -58.71 -33.91
N ASN A 44 -43.93 -58.38 -34.92
CA ASN A 44 -42.51 -58.72 -35.04
C ASN A 44 -42.19 -60.23 -35.10
N ALA A 45 -43.16 -61.10 -35.43
CA ALA A 45 -42.90 -62.55 -35.59
C ALA A 45 -42.14 -62.91 -36.88
N GLY A 46 -42.08 -62.00 -37.86
CA GLY A 46 -41.38 -62.22 -39.14
C GLY A 46 -42.01 -63.27 -40.05
N MET A 47 -43.16 -63.85 -39.68
CA MET A 47 -43.89 -64.87 -40.45
C MET A 47 -45.18 -64.29 -41.03
N PRO A 48 -45.63 -64.75 -42.21
CA PRO A 48 -46.96 -64.41 -42.73
C PRO A 48 -48.02 -65.04 -41.81
N SER A 49 -48.76 -64.20 -41.08
CA SER A 49 -49.92 -64.60 -40.24
C SER A 49 -51.24 -64.20 -40.91
N GLY A 50 -52.31 -64.95 -40.65
CA GLY A 50 -53.64 -64.73 -41.22
C GLY A 50 -54.45 -66.00 -41.29
N THR A 51 -55.30 -66.14 -42.32
CA THR A 51 -56.09 -67.36 -42.54
C THR A 51 -55.17 -68.53 -42.88
N PHE A 52 -55.09 -69.53 -41.99
CA PHE A 52 -54.28 -70.73 -42.18
C PHE A 52 -55.03 -71.78 -43.02
N PHE A 53 -56.33 -71.96 -42.73
CA PHE A 53 -57.24 -72.76 -43.53
C PHE A 53 -58.52 -71.96 -43.77
N ARG A 54 -58.88 -71.77 -45.04
CA ARG A 54 -60.10 -71.06 -45.41
C ARG A 54 -61.30 -71.93 -45.08
N LYS A 55 -62.38 -71.29 -44.62
CA LYS A 55 -63.65 -71.93 -44.31
C LYS A 55 -64.07 -72.92 -45.41
N ASN A 56 -64.05 -74.20 -45.08
CA ASN A 56 -64.44 -75.32 -45.94
C ASN A 56 -64.57 -76.59 -45.07
N VAL A 57 -65.13 -77.67 -45.62
CA VAL A 57 -65.13 -78.99 -44.96
C VAL A 57 -63.69 -79.50 -44.81
N MET A 58 -63.29 -79.78 -43.56
CA MET A 58 -61.97 -80.32 -43.26
C MET A 58 -61.98 -81.84 -43.36
N ILE A 59 -61.09 -82.38 -44.18
CA ILE A 59 -60.85 -83.83 -44.31
C ILE A 59 -59.54 -84.15 -43.59
N LYS A 60 -59.58 -85.13 -42.70
CA LYS A 60 -58.39 -85.65 -42.00
C LYS A 60 -57.46 -86.40 -42.95
N ASP A 61 -56.24 -86.65 -42.53
CA ASP A 61 -55.29 -87.48 -43.28
C ASP A 61 -55.84 -88.91 -43.52
N ASP A 62 -56.76 -89.40 -42.67
CA ASP A 62 -57.45 -90.70 -42.78
C ASP A 62 -58.62 -90.72 -43.79
N GLY A 63 -58.91 -89.60 -44.45
CA GLY A 63 -59.98 -89.49 -45.46
C GLY A 63 -61.40 -89.28 -44.91
N THR A 64 -61.58 -89.22 -43.59
CA THR A 64 -62.87 -88.92 -42.93
C THR A 64 -63.03 -87.40 -42.67
N PRO A 65 -64.27 -86.86 -42.72
CA PRO A 65 -64.51 -85.47 -42.36
C PRO A 65 -64.36 -85.27 -40.85
N LEU A 66 -63.79 -84.14 -40.43
CA LEU A 66 -63.64 -83.78 -39.02
C LEU A 66 -65.01 -83.61 -38.37
N ARG A 67 -65.24 -84.31 -37.25
CA ARG A 67 -66.47 -84.16 -36.45
C ARG A 67 -66.20 -83.33 -35.21
N LEU A 68 -67.24 -82.64 -34.74
CA LEU A 68 -67.16 -81.81 -33.54
C LEU A 68 -66.73 -82.61 -32.30
N GLU A 69 -67.19 -83.85 -32.15
CA GLU A 69 -66.87 -84.74 -31.02
C GLU A 69 -65.37 -85.00 -30.83
N GLU A 70 -64.58 -84.81 -31.89
CA GLU A 70 -63.15 -85.08 -31.88
C GLU A 70 -62.33 -83.86 -31.43
N LEU A 71 -62.95 -82.67 -31.35
CA LEU A 71 -62.33 -81.41 -30.94
C LEU A 71 -62.35 -81.24 -29.41
N VAL A 72 -61.61 -82.10 -28.69
CA VAL A 72 -61.55 -82.09 -27.22
C VAL A 72 -60.29 -81.36 -26.72
N VAL A 73 -60.42 -80.55 -25.66
CA VAL A 73 -59.28 -79.88 -25.01
C VAL A 73 -58.33 -80.91 -24.43
N GLY A 74 -57.05 -80.82 -24.77
CA GLY A 74 -56.00 -81.78 -24.42
C GLY A 74 -55.81 -82.92 -25.41
N GLY A 75 -56.59 -82.96 -26.50
CA GLY A 75 -56.40 -83.91 -27.60
C GLY A 75 -55.43 -83.41 -28.67
N ASP A 76 -54.70 -84.36 -29.27
CA ASP A 76 -53.92 -84.17 -30.50
C ASP A 76 -54.77 -84.54 -31.71
N ILE A 77 -54.82 -83.68 -32.72
CA ILE A 77 -55.53 -83.96 -33.97
C ILE A 77 -54.63 -83.66 -35.15
N ARG A 78 -54.50 -84.63 -36.05
CA ARG A 78 -53.73 -84.49 -37.27
C ARG A 78 -54.61 -84.07 -38.43
N MET A 79 -54.33 -82.89 -38.98
CA MET A 79 -55.05 -82.30 -40.12
C MET A 79 -54.06 -81.54 -40.99
N LEU A 80 -54.28 -81.49 -42.31
CA LEU A 80 -53.40 -80.77 -43.26
C LEU A 80 -51.92 -81.24 -43.18
N GLY A 81 -51.68 -82.51 -42.86
CA GLY A 81 -50.34 -83.05 -42.65
C GLY A 81 -49.59 -82.51 -41.43
N GLN A 82 -50.27 -81.79 -40.52
CA GLN A 82 -49.71 -81.24 -39.28
C GLN A 82 -50.48 -81.74 -38.05
N GLU A 83 -49.77 -81.89 -36.93
CA GLU A 83 -50.36 -82.25 -35.63
C GLU A 83 -50.71 -80.98 -34.86
N PHE A 84 -52.00 -80.81 -34.55
CA PHE A 84 -52.53 -79.71 -33.76
C PHE A 84 -52.86 -80.19 -32.35
N PHE A 85 -52.33 -79.51 -31.35
CA PHE A 85 -52.67 -79.74 -29.95
C PHE A 85 -53.69 -78.70 -29.46
N ILE A 86 -54.86 -79.16 -29.01
CA ILE A 86 -55.93 -78.27 -28.56
C ILE A 86 -55.69 -77.89 -27.10
N THR A 87 -55.22 -76.66 -26.86
CA THR A 87 -54.90 -76.19 -25.49
C THR A 87 -56.10 -75.61 -24.74
N ASP A 88 -57.04 -75.00 -25.45
CA ASP A 88 -58.14 -74.23 -24.84
C ASP A 88 -59.36 -74.19 -25.76
N ALA A 89 -60.53 -73.98 -25.16
CA ALA A 89 -61.82 -73.87 -25.81
C ALA A 89 -62.58 -72.67 -25.22
N ASP A 90 -63.28 -71.92 -26.07
CA ASP A 90 -64.03 -70.73 -25.68
C ASP A 90 -65.20 -71.08 -24.75
N GLU A 91 -65.68 -70.11 -23.97
CA GLU A 91 -66.73 -70.32 -22.97
C GLU A 91 -68.02 -70.90 -23.58
N PHE A 92 -68.43 -70.38 -24.74
CA PHE A 92 -69.55 -70.91 -25.51
C PHE A 92 -69.37 -72.38 -25.88
N THR A 93 -68.18 -72.76 -26.38
CA THR A 93 -67.91 -74.14 -26.80
C THR A 93 -67.95 -75.10 -25.62
N ARG A 94 -67.50 -74.67 -24.43
CA ARG A 94 -67.56 -75.48 -23.21
C ARG A 94 -68.99 -75.75 -22.76
N GLN A 95 -69.86 -74.74 -22.85
CA GLN A 95 -71.29 -74.89 -22.55
C GLN A 95 -71.96 -75.83 -23.56
N TYR A 96 -71.68 -75.66 -24.85
CA TYR A 96 -72.26 -76.49 -25.91
C TYR A 96 -71.88 -77.97 -25.79
N PHE A 97 -70.61 -78.29 -25.49
CA PHE A 97 -70.17 -79.68 -25.29
C PHE A 97 -70.82 -80.32 -24.05
N ARG A 98 -71.06 -79.53 -22.99
CA ARG A 98 -71.76 -80.00 -21.78
C ARG A 98 -73.23 -80.29 -22.07
N ASP A 99 -73.92 -79.38 -22.74
CA ASP A 99 -75.39 -79.45 -22.91
C ASP A 99 -75.82 -80.39 -24.04
N ASN A 100 -75.06 -80.45 -25.14
CA ASN A 100 -75.47 -81.18 -26.35
C ASN A 100 -74.73 -82.51 -26.55
N LEU A 101 -73.50 -82.64 -26.05
CA LEU A 101 -72.65 -83.82 -26.22
C LEU A 101 -72.37 -84.56 -24.91
N ASN A 102 -72.93 -84.09 -23.77
CA ASN A 102 -72.70 -84.62 -22.42
C ASN A 102 -71.21 -84.85 -22.09
N THR A 103 -70.32 -84.03 -22.65
CA THR A 103 -68.86 -84.17 -22.52
C THR A 103 -68.30 -82.93 -21.83
N GLU A 104 -67.66 -83.10 -20.68
CA GLU A 104 -67.01 -81.98 -19.99
C GLU A 104 -65.58 -81.79 -20.51
N LEU A 105 -65.33 -80.64 -21.15
CA LEU A 105 -64.00 -80.27 -21.64
C LEU A 105 -63.06 -79.91 -20.48
N LEU A 106 -61.81 -80.39 -20.56
CA LEU A 106 -60.74 -80.08 -19.60
C LEU A 106 -60.48 -78.57 -19.48
N HIS A 107 -60.03 -78.13 -18.31
CA HIS A 107 -59.63 -76.74 -18.08
C HIS A 107 -58.48 -76.31 -19.02
N PRO A 108 -58.31 -75.00 -19.30
CA PRO A 108 -57.28 -74.51 -20.22
C PRO A 108 -55.90 -75.03 -19.84
N LEU A 109 -55.23 -75.71 -20.77
CA LEU A 109 -53.88 -76.22 -20.57
C LEU A 109 -52.84 -75.11 -20.77
N PRO A 110 -51.70 -75.16 -20.05
CA PRO A 110 -50.64 -74.18 -20.20
C PRO A 110 -50.11 -74.20 -21.63
N ARG A 111 -50.27 -73.09 -22.34
CA ARG A 111 -49.74 -72.95 -23.71
C ARG A 111 -48.21 -72.98 -23.65
N PRO A 112 -47.54 -73.70 -24.56
CA PRO A 112 -46.09 -73.60 -24.69
C PRO A 112 -45.69 -72.13 -24.90
N ARG A 113 -44.60 -71.71 -24.26
CA ARG A 113 -44.19 -70.30 -24.22
C ARG A 113 -44.09 -69.78 -25.67
N PRO A 114 -44.83 -68.72 -26.05
CA PRO A 114 -44.76 -68.18 -27.38
C PRO A 114 -43.35 -67.66 -27.65
N LEU A 115 -42.95 -67.67 -28.93
CA LEU A 115 -41.71 -67.06 -29.41
C LEU A 115 -41.47 -65.73 -28.69
N ARG A 116 -40.26 -65.51 -28.17
CA ARG A 116 -39.92 -64.24 -27.53
C ARG A 116 -40.29 -63.12 -28.51
N LYS A 117 -41.16 -62.17 -28.10
CA LYS A 117 -41.65 -61.05 -28.95
C LYS A 117 -40.53 -60.26 -29.63
N ASP A 118 -39.31 -60.40 -29.12
CA ASP A 118 -38.10 -59.75 -29.56
C ASP A 118 -37.33 -60.52 -30.64
N ALA A 119 -37.62 -61.80 -30.87
CA ALA A 119 -36.80 -62.67 -31.71
C ALA A 119 -36.73 -62.16 -33.16
N GLY A 120 -37.86 -61.79 -33.78
CA GLY A 120 -37.83 -61.27 -35.15
C GLY A 120 -37.14 -59.90 -35.26
N ALA A 121 -37.22 -59.06 -34.22
CA ALA A 121 -36.47 -57.80 -34.18
C ALA A 121 -34.96 -58.04 -34.01
N GLN A 122 -34.57 -59.03 -33.20
CA GLN A 122 -33.18 -59.42 -32.99
C GLN A 122 -32.57 -60.05 -34.25
N THR A 123 -33.30 -60.93 -34.94
CA THR A 123 -32.85 -61.55 -36.21
C THR A 123 -32.73 -60.55 -37.35
N ALA A 124 -33.61 -59.55 -37.42
CA ALA A 124 -33.59 -58.55 -38.49
C ALA A 124 -32.55 -57.43 -38.28
N THR A 125 -32.15 -57.14 -37.03
CA THR A 125 -31.32 -55.96 -36.72
C THR A 125 -29.97 -56.27 -36.08
N ASN A 126 -29.70 -57.54 -35.69
CA ASN A 126 -28.54 -57.93 -34.90
C ASN A 126 -28.32 -57.09 -33.63
N LEU A 127 -29.34 -56.39 -33.13
CA LEU A 127 -29.26 -55.54 -31.94
C LEU A 127 -30.17 -56.13 -30.87
N GLY A 128 -29.57 -56.80 -29.89
CA GLY A 128 -30.29 -57.43 -28.78
C GLY A 128 -31.17 -56.43 -28.02
N SER A 129 -32.49 -56.61 -28.04
CA SER A 129 -33.37 -55.83 -27.17
C SER A 129 -33.16 -56.26 -25.72
N GLN A 130 -32.88 -55.27 -24.88
CA GLN A 130 -32.47 -55.44 -23.48
C GLN A 130 -33.52 -56.23 -22.69
N LEU A 131 -33.04 -57.10 -21.80
CA LEU A 131 -33.80 -57.76 -20.74
C LEU A 131 -34.84 -56.83 -20.10
N PRO A 132 -36.00 -57.35 -19.65
CA PRO A 132 -36.98 -56.53 -18.94
C PRO A 132 -36.33 -56.04 -17.65
N LYS A 133 -35.92 -54.77 -17.64
CA LYS A 133 -35.53 -54.08 -16.41
C LYS A 133 -36.74 -54.11 -15.49
N VAL A 134 -36.58 -54.76 -14.34
CA VAL A 134 -37.49 -54.64 -13.19
C VAL A 134 -37.84 -53.17 -13.07
N LYS A 135 -39.14 -52.84 -13.13
CA LYS A 135 -39.63 -51.49 -12.83
C LYS A 135 -39.45 -51.24 -11.33
N THR A 136 -38.22 -51.03 -10.90
CA THR A 136 -37.97 -50.17 -9.76
C THR A 136 -38.51 -48.81 -10.15
N HIS A 137 -39.47 -48.27 -9.40
CA HIS A 137 -39.95 -46.90 -9.52
C HIS A 137 -38.82 -45.91 -9.22
N PHE A 138 -37.79 -45.85 -10.08
CA PHE A 138 -36.99 -44.64 -10.22
C PHE A 138 -37.86 -43.70 -11.04
N GLY A 139 -38.48 -42.73 -10.36
CA GLY A 139 -39.17 -41.64 -11.02
C GLY A 139 -38.22 -41.00 -12.01
N THR A 140 -38.46 -41.24 -13.30
CA THR A 140 -37.79 -40.53 -14.38
C THR A 140 -38.27 -39.09 -14.28
N ARG A 141 -37.54 -38.27 -13.51
CA ARG A 141 -37.72 -36.82 -13.48
C ARG A 141 -37.61 -36.33 -14.93
N SER A 142 -38.58 -35.55 -15.40
CA SER A 142 -38.46 -34.86 -16.68
C SER A 142 -37.12 -34.12 -16.72
N THR A 143 -36.50 -34.03 -17.89
CA THR A 143 -35.35 -33.14 -18.15
C THR A 143 -35.63 -31.72 -17.65
N ASP A 144 -36.92 -31.33 -17.67
CA ASP A 144 -37.39 -30.02 -17.24
C ASP A 144 -37.37 -29.85 -15.71
N PHE A 145 -37.50 -30.93 -14.94
CA PHE A 145 -37.47 -30.82 -13.48
C PHE A 145 -36.09 -30.39 -12.99
N ALA A 146 -35.03 -30.95 -13.58
CA ALA A 146 -33.65 -30.62 -13.20
C ALA A 146 -33.32 -29.17 -13.55
N THR A 147 -33.70 -28.70 -14.73
CA THR A 147 -33.51 -27.31 -15.16
C THR A 147 -34.35 -26.35 -14.33
N THR A 148 -35.61 -26.67 -14.05
CA THR A 148 -36.50 -25.82 -13.22
C THR A 148 -35.99 -25.73 -11.78
N LYS A 149 -35.53 -26.85 -11.20
CA LYS A 149 -34.90 -26.85 -9.88
C LYS A 149 -33.64 -25.99 -9.85
N GLU A 150 -32.78 -26.11 -10.86
CA GLU A 150 -31.56 -25.31 -10.95
C GLU A 150 -31.85 -23.81 -11.07
N VAL A 151 -32.88 -23.44 -11.85
CA VAL A 151 -33.35 -22.05 -11.97
C VAL A 151 -33.89 -21.54 -10.64
N LEU A 152 -34.71 -22.33 -9.94
CA LEU A 152 -35.28 -21.96 -8.63
C LEU A 152 -34.19 -21.83 -7.55
N ASP A 153 -33.21 -22.73 -7.53
CA ASP A 153 -32.08 -22.67 -6.62
C ASP A 153 -31.21 -21.44 -6.89
N LYS A 154 -31.01 -21.07 -8.17
CA LYS A 154 -30.31 -19.83 -8.57
C LYS A 154 -31.07 -18.59 -8.12
N THR A 155 -32.38 -18.50 -8.34
CA THR A 155 -33.19 -17.33 -7.94
C THR A 155 -33.25 -17.19 -6.43
N SER A 156 -33.44 -18.30 -5.70
CA SER A 156 -33.43 -18.31 -4.23
C SER A 156 -32.11 -17.83 -3.64
N ARG A 157 -30.97 -18.30 -4.16
CA ARG A 157 -29.64 -17.84 -3.73
C ARG A 157 -29.40 -16.38 -4.05
N PHE A 158 -29.82 -15.94 -5.24
CA PHE A 158 -29.72 -14.54 -5.64
C PHE A 158 -30.46 -13.63 -4.66
N LEU A 159 -31.73 -13.94 -4.35
CA LEU A 159 -32.55 -13.17 -3.42
C LEU A 159 -32.00 -13.15 -1.99
N LYS A 160 -31.45 -14.28 -1.51
CA LYS A 160 -30.95 -14.38 -0.13
C LYS A 160 -29.64 -13.60 0.07
N TYR A 161 -28.77 -13.59 -0.93
CA TYR A 161 -27.39 -13.08 -0.82
C TYR A 161 -27.09 -11.93 -1.77
N GLU A 162 -28.12 -11.22 -2.24
CA GLU A 162 -27.97 -10.09 -3.15
C GLU A 162 -26.96 -9.06 -2.61
N GLY A 163 -26.01 -8.67 -3.46
CA GLY A 163 -24.95 -7.72 -3.11
C GLY A 163 -23.90 -8.20 -2.09
N ARG A 164 -24.03 -9.40 -1.52
CA ARG A 164 -23.07 -9.93 -0.52
C ARG A 164 -21.90 -10.62 -1.21
N VAL A 165 -20.70 -10.07 -1.02
CA VAL A 165 -19.45 -10.57 -1.62
C VAL A 165 -18.42 -10.79 -0.53
N LEU A 166 -17.82 -11.98 -0.51
CA LEU A 166 -16.70 -12.27 0.37
C LEU A 166 -15.40 -11.85 -0.30
N ARG A 167 -14.62 -10.97 0.33
CA ARG A 167 -13.36 -10.44 -0.18
C ARG A 167 -12.18 -10.87 0.69
N PHE A 168 -11.17 -11.43 0.03
CA PHE A 168 -9.91 -11.84 0.63
C PHE A 168 -8.73 -11.21 -0.09
N GLN A 169 -7.69 -10.87 0.66
CA GLN A 169 -6.38 -10.54 0.14
C GLN A 169 -5.54 -11.81 0.12
N CYS A 170 -4.88 -12.07 -1.01
CA CYS A 170 -4.09 -13.27 -1.21
C CYS A 170 -2.77 -13.00 -1.89
N VAL A 171 -1.83 -13.93 -1.71
CA VAL A 171 -0.46 -13.87 -2.24
C VAL A 171 -0.18 -15.18 -2.99
N GLU A 172 0.50 -15.09 -4.12
CA GLU A 172 0.86 -16.27 -4.91
C GLU A 172 2.01 -17.04 -4.26
N VAL A 173 1.88 -18.37 -4.22
CA VAL A 173 2.83 -19.30 -3.59
C VAL A 173 3.21 -20.42 -4.57
N LYS A 174 4.38 -21.03 -4.39
CA LYS A 174 4.87 -22.10 -5.28
C LYS A 174 4.24 -23.47 -5.03
N SER A 175 3.76 -23.75 -3.81
CA SER A 175 3.26 -25.07 -3.39
C SER A 175 1.97 -24.98 -2.58
N LYS A 176 1.18 -26.06 -2.63
CA LYS A 176 -0.06 -26.25 -1.87
C LYS A 176 0.19 -26.66 -0.40
N VAL A 177 1.32 -27.30 -0.12
CA VAL A 177 1.65 -27.85 1.21
C VAL A 177 2.53 -26.84 1.98
N PRO A 178 2.28 -26.56 3.27
CA PRO A 178 3.21 -25.77 4.09
C PRO A 178 4.53 -26.55 4.30
N PRO A 179 5.71 -25.91 4.37
CA PRO A 179 5.95 -24.49 4.63
C PRO A 179 6.22 -23.68 3.36
N TYR A 180 5.41 -22.64 3.14
CA TYR A 180 5.35 -21.88 1.89
C TYR A 180 6.66 -21.16 1.54
N PHE A 181 7.41 -20.73 2.56
CA PHE A 181 8.74 -20.13 2.43
C PHE A 181 9.57 -20.56 3.65
N PRO A 182 10.27 -21.71 3.57
CA PRO A 182 11.02 -22.28 4.71
C PRO A 182 12.07 -21.31 5.27
N GLU A 183 12.76 -20.59 4.38
CA GLU A 183 13.80 -19.60 4.71
C GLU A 183 13.27 -18.42 5.54
N LEU A 184 12.00 -18.04 5.33
CA LEU A 184 11.36 -16.95 6.10
C LEU A 184 10.89 -17.43 7.47
N GLN A 185 10.65 -18.73 7.62
CA GLN A 185 10.18 -19.31 8.86
C GLN A 185 11.30 -19.39 9.90
N GLU A 186 12.54 -19.67 9.49
CA GLU A 186 13.72 -19.67 10.35
C GLU A 186 14.02 -18.26 10.89
N LYS A 187 14.05 -17.23 10.03
CA LYS A 187 14.24 -15.83 10.46
C LYS A 187 13.12 -15.32 11.38
N ALA A 188 11.90 -15.81 11.18
CA ALA A 188 10.76 -15.46 12.03
C ALA A 188 10.84 -16.14 13.42
N ALA A 189 11.42 -17.34 13.49
CA ALA A 189 11.63 -18.06 14.76
C ALA A 189 12.57 -17.28 15.70
N ASP A 190 13.63 -16.67 15.16
CA ASP A 190 14.54 -15.79 15.92
C ASP A 190 13.83 -14.56 16.50
N SER A 191 12.74 -14.11 15.86
CA SER A 191 11.92 -12.99 16.32
C SER A 191 10.77 -13.40 17.27
N GLY A 192 10.67 -14.67 17.65
CA GLY A 192 9.70 -15.19 18.63
C GLY A 192 8.28 -15.44 18.09
N TYR A 193 8.09 -15.51 16.77
CA TYR A 193 6.77 -15.68 16.15
C TYR A 193 6.54 -17.10 15.60
N TYR A 194 5.63 -17.85 16.24
CA TYR A 194 5.14 -19.14 15.74
C TYR A 194 3.88 -18.94 14.88
N GLY A 195 4.02 -18.75 13.57
CA GLY A 195 2.89 -18.61 12.64
C GLY A 195 3.28 -18.81 11.17
N LEU A 196 2.29 -19.00 10.29
CA LEU A 196 2.50 -19.01 8.84
C LEU A 196 3.00 -17.62 8.40
N VAL A 197 4.15 -17.58 7.72
CA VAL A 197 4.77 -16.36 7.23
C VAL A 197 4.82 -16.40 5.71
N ALA A 198 4.45 -15.28 5.07
CA ALA A 198 4.63 -15.10 3.63
C ALA A 198 5.49 -13.84 3.35
N SER A 199 6.21 -13.88 2.23
CA SER A 199 7.01 -12.73 1.77
C SER A 199 6.09 -11.57 1.39
N GLY A 200 6.31 -10.39 1.96
CA GLY A 200 5.54 -9.19 1.66
C GLY A 200 5.95 -8.49 0.36
N ASP A 201 7.02 -8.95 -0.26
CA ASP A 201 7.54 -8.50 -1.56
C ASP A 201 6.81 -9.11 -2.77
N VAL A 202 5.85 -10.00 -2.51
CA VAL A 202 5.08 -10.70 -3.54
C VAL A 202 3.84 -9.88 -3.92
N LYS A 203 3.48 -9.92 -5.20
CA LYS A 203 2.28 -9.27 -5.73
C LYS A 203 1.04 -9.70 -4.94
N ARG A 204 0.22 -8.73 -4.57
CA ARG A 204 -1.02 -8.94 -3.82
C ARG A 204 -2.19 -9.05 -4.78
N PHE A 205 -3.09 -9.98 -4.49
CA PHE A 205 -4.29 -10.25 -5.28
C PHE A 205 -5.52 -10.11 -4.39
N ALA A 206 -6.59 -9.53 -4.94
CA ALA A 206 -7.90 -9.49 -4.32
C ALA A 206 -8.77 -10.61 -4.90
N LEU A 207 -9.12 -11.57 -4.06
CA LEU A 207 -10.07 -12.63 -4.37
C LEU A 207 -11.45 -12.21 -3.87
N SER A 208 -12.44 -12.25 -4.76
CA SER A 208 -13.83 -11.95 -4.45
C SER A 208 -14.70 -13.17 -4.76
N TYR A 209 -15.53 -13.59 -3.80
CA TYR A 209 -16.46 -14.70 -3.92
C TYR A 209 -17.89 -14.17 -3.78
N HIS A 210 -18.68 -14.32 -4.83
CA HIS A 210 -20.05 -13.78 -4.91
C HIS A 210 -21.03 -14.83 -4.39
N LEU A 211 -21.61 -14.62 -3.21
CA LEU A 211 -22.50 -15.58 -2.54
C LEU A 211 -23.78 -15.88 -3.35
N SER A 212 -24.25 -14.91 -4.14
CA SER A 212 -25.44 -15.05 -4.98
C SER A 212 -25.25 -16.02 -6.17
N THR A 213 -24.03 -16.10 -6.72
CA THR A 213 -23.74 -16.83 -7.96
C THR A 213 -22.73 -17.97 -7.80
N CYS A 214 -22.05 -18.04 -6.65
CA CYS A 214 -20.90 -18.90 -6.38
C CYS A 214 -19.73 -18.66 -7.36
N ASN A 215 -19.63 -17.45 -7.91
CA ASN A 215 -18.56 -17.07 -8.82
C ASN A 215 -17.38 -16.48 -8.04
N ILE A 216 -16.18 -16.73 -8.55
CA ILE A 216 -14.92 -16.16 -8.07
C ILE A 216 -14.34 -15.23 -9.12
N ASP A 217 -13.88 -14.06 -8.69
CA ASP A 217 -13.00 -13.17 -9.44
C ASP A 217 -11.68 -12.94 -8.69
N LEU A 218 -10.60 -12.87 -9.46
CA LEU A 218 -9.26 -12.61 -8.96
C LEU A 218 -8.67 -11.41 -9.69
N VAL A 219 -8.31 -10.38 -8.95
CA VAL A 219 -7.82 -9.09 -9.47
C VAL A 219 -6.48 -8.76 -8.83
N VAL A 220 -5.55 -8.18 -9.59
CA VAL A 220 -4.28 -7.68 -9.03
C VAL A 220 -4.56 -6.43 -8.19
N GLN A 221 -4.15 -6.43 -6.92
CA GLN A 221 -4.31 -5.31 -6.02
C GLN A 221 -3.12 -4.35 -6.16
N LYS A 222 -3.37 -3.12 -6.59
CA LYS A 222 -2.34 -2.08 -6.64
C LYS A 222 -1.92 -1.66 -5.23
N GLU A 223 -0.62 -1.60 -4.99
CA GLU A 223 -0.09 -1.02 -3.75
C GLU A 223 -0.29 0.49 -3.77
N ILE A 224 -0.86 1.03 -2.68
CA ILE A 224 -1.09 2.47 -2.53
C ILE A 224 0.27 3.16 -2.46
N GLY A 225 0.55 4.05 -3.42
CA GLY A 225 1.73 4.92 -3.41
C GLY A 225 2.93 4.46 -4.26
N LYS A 226 2.87 3.29 -4.92
CA LYS A 226 3.89 2.91 -5.93
C LYS A 226 3.34 3.16 -7.34
N PRO A 227 4.07 3.86 -8.23
CA PRO A 227 3.68 3.97 -9.64
C PRO A 227 3.60 2.58 -10.26
N ASP A 228 2.68 2.38 -11.20
CA ASP A 228 2.56 1.12 -11.93
C ASP A 228 3.94 0.76 -12.50
N ALA A 229 4.48 -0.38 -12.08
CA ALA A 229 5.83 -0.81 -12.41
C ALA A 229 5.92 -1.27 -13.87
N GLY A 230 5.54 -0.43 -14.84
CA GLY A 230 5.75 -0.56 -16.29
C GLY A 230 5.28 -1.85 -16.97
N GLN A 231 4.75 -2.82 -16.22
CA GLN A 231 4.36 -4.13 -16.72
C GLN A 231 2.91 -4.07 -17.14
N ASP A 232 2.67 -4.41 -18.41
CA ASP A 232 1.37 -4.57 -19.06
C ASP A 232 0.65 -5.84 -18.57
N GLU A 233 0.67 -6.09 -17.26
CA GLU A 233 -0.01 -7.22 -16.68
C GLU A 233 -1.52 -6.96 -16.62
N PRO A 234 -2.34 -7.94 -17.01
CA PRO A 234 -3.78 -7.78 -16.98
C PRO A 234 -4.24 -7.58 -15.54
N LYS A 235 -4.97 -6.48 -15.29
CA LYS A 235 -5.57 -6.18 -13.98
C LYS A 235 -6.44 -7.33 -13.45
N LEU A 236 -7.07 -8.08 -14.35
CA LEU A 236 -7.93 -9.22 -14.06
C LEU A 236 -7.17 -10.52 -14.31
N VAL A 237 -6.95 -11.31 -13.27
CA VAL A 237 -6.28 -12.62 -13.35
C VAL A 237 -7.29 -13.73 -13.62
N LEU A 238 -8.47 -13.67 -12.98
CA LEU A 238 -9.56 -14.62 -13.19
C LEU A 238 -10.86 -13.85 -13.41
N LYS A 239 -11.50 -14.07 -14.56
CA LYS A 239 -12.85 -13.56 -14.83
C LYS A 239 -13.87 -14.25 -13.92
N LYS A 240 -14.87 -13.48 -13.46
CA LYS A 240 -16.02 -13.96 -12.68
C LYS A 240 -16.58 -15.26 -13.26
N SER A 241 -16.29 -16.36 -12.60
CA SER A 241 -16.71 -17.70 -13.03
C SER A 241 -16.72 -18.67 -11.84
N LYS A 242 -17.48 -19.76 -11.95
CA LYS A 242 -17.43 -20.82 -10.94
C LYS A 242 -16.12 -21.58 -11.09
N LEU A 243 -15.31 -21.59 -10.03
CA LEU A 243 -14.02 -22.27 -10.03
C LEU A 243 -14.17 -23.71 -9.53
N PRO A 244 -13.83 -24.73 -10.34
CA PRO A 244 -13.82 -26.11 -9.87
C PRO A 244 -12.57 -26.41 -9.04
N VAL A 245 -12.77 -27.02 -7.86
CA VAL A 245 -11.70 -27.53 -6.98
C VAL A 245 -10.91 -28.63 -7.69
N ASN A 246 -11.62 -29.54 -8.36
CA ASN A 246 -11.06 -30.63 -9.15
C ASN A 246 -10.97 -30.27 -10.64
N TRP A 247 -10.52 -29.05 -10.96
CA TRP A 247 -10.48 -28.54 -12.34
C TRP A 247 -9.75 -29.48 -13.33
N ARG A 248 -8.71 -30.19 -12.88
CA ARG A 248 -7.98 -31.19 -13.69
C ARG A 248 -8.84 -32.39 -14.09
N ASP A 249 -9.70 -32.84 -13.18
CA ASP A 249 -10.62 -33.96 -13.43
C ASP A 249 -11.85 -33.52 -14.21
N ALA A 250 -12.33 -32.30 -13.95
CA ALA A 250 -13.40 -31.67 -14.71
C ALA A 250 -13.03 -31.53 -16.21
N GLN A 251 -11.78 -31.16 -16.51
CA GLN A 251 -11.25 -31.16 -17.88
C GLN A 251 -11.22 -32.56 -18.52
N ARG A 252 -11.11 -33.61 -17.71
CA ARG A 252 -11.15 -35.03 -18.16
C ARG A 252 -12.57 -35.59 -18.25
N GLY A 253 -13.60 -34.76 -18.12
CA GLY A 253 -15.01 -35.15 -18.24
C GLY A 253 -15.63 -35.74 -16.97
N ARG A 254 -14.95 -35.67 -15.82
CA ARG A 254 -15.54 -36.03 -14.52
C ARG A 254 -16.40 -34.89 -13.97
N PRO A 255 -17.38 -35.17 -13.09
CA PRO A 255 -18.20 -34.11 -12.50
C PRO A 255 -17.34 -33.10 -11.73
N ALA A 256 -17.60 -31.82 -11.97
CA ALA A 256 -16.91 -30.70 -11.33
C ALA A 256 -17.46 -30.44 -9.92
N HIS A 257 -16.58 -30.36 -8.93
CA HIS A 257 -16.86 -29.88 -7.58
C HIS A 257 -16.41 -28.42 -7.47
N PHE A 258 -17.32 -27.51 -7.14
CA PHE A 258 -17.03 -26.08 -7.05
C PHE A 258 -16.72 -25.65 -5.62
N TYR A 259 -15.90 -24.60 -5.47
CA TYR A 259 -15.59 -24.04 -4.15
C TYR A 259 -16.84 -23.50 -3.45
N GLU A 260 -16.94 -23.76 -2.14
CA GLU A 260 -17.96 -23.24 -1.25
C GLU A 260 -17.39 -22.26 -0.22
N PRO A 261 -18.21 -21.43 0.46
CA PRO A 261 -17.71 -20.50 1.47
C PRO A 261 -16.87 -21.17 2.56
N HIS A 262 -17.14 -22.41 2.93
CA HIS A 262 -16.39 -23.14 3.96
C HIS A 262 -14.94 -23.47 3.56
N ASP A 263 -14.63 -23.47 2.26
CA ASP A 263 -13.30 -23.77 1.74
C ASP A 263 -12.32 -22.59 1.93
N PHE A 264 -12.85 -21.37 2.09
CA PHE A 264 -12.04 -20.16 2.27
C PHE A 264 -11.78 -19.88 3.74
N SER A 265 -10.51 -19.92 4.14
CA SER A 265 -10.06 -19.38 5.43
C SER A 265 -8.65 -18.79 5.32
N CYS A 266 -8.38 -17.72 6.07
CA CYS A 266 -7.05 -17.11 6.14
C CYS A 266 -6.03 -18.16 6.61
N GLY A 267 -4.93 -18.28 5.87
CA GLY A 267 -3.92 -19.34 6.02
C GLY A 267 -4.08 -20.55 5.08
N LYS A 268 -5.25 -20.75 4.45
CA LYS A 268 -5.42 -21.80 3.42
C LYS A 268 -4.96 -21.33 2.05
N VAL A 269 -4.52 -22.31 1.24
CA VAL A 269 -4.14 -22.12 -0.15
C VAL A 269 -5.22 -22.62 -1.10
N ILE A 270 -5.54 -21.79 -2.08
CA ILE A 270 -6.51 -22.06 -3.13
C ILE A 270 -5.75 -22.38 -4.43
N ASP A 271 -6.16 -23.45 -5.09
CA ASP A 271 -5.70 -23.79 -6.44
C ASP A 271 -6.63 -23.13 -7.47
N VAL A 272 -6.07 -22.20 -8.25
CA VAL A 272 -6.74 -21.52 -9.36
C VAL A 272 -6.04 -21.94 -10.65
N TYR A 273 -6.55 -22.98 -11.31
CA TYR A 273 -6.01 -23.50 -12.58
C TYR A 273 -4.49 -23.79 -12.57
N GLY A 274 -3.95 -24.25 -11.44
CA GLY A 274 -2.53 -24.59 -11.27
C GLY A 274 -1.68 -23.50 -10.65
N ARG A 275 -2.24 -22.32 -10.37
CA ARG A 275 -1.60 -21.26 -9.56
C ARG A 275 -2.12 -21.34 -8.13
N TYR A 276 -1.22 -21.28 -7.16
CA TYR A 276 -1.56 -21.41 -5.75
C TYR A 276 -1.61 -20.04 -5.08
N PHE A 277 -2.75 -19.70 -4.47
CA PHE A 277 -2.95 -18.43 -3.78
C PHE A 277 -3.22 -18.66 -2.30
N LEU A 278 -2.36 -18.14 -1.44
CA LEU A 278 -2.52 -18.13 0.02
C LEU A 278 -3.43 -16.98 0.43
N LEU A 279 -4.50 -17.27 1.16
CA LEU A 279 -5.35 -16.24 1.76
C LEU A 279 -4.63 -15.63 2.98
N VAL A 280 -4.37 -14.33 2.96
CA VAL A 280 -3.61 -13.62 3.98
C VAL A 280 -4.51 -12.84 4.93
N ASN A 281 -5.47 -12.09 4.38
CA ASN A 281 -6.36 -11.21 5.13
C ASN A 281 -7.76 -11.23 4.49
N CYS A 282 -8.78 -10.82 5.24
CA CYS A 282 -10.17 -10.77 4.80
C CYS A 282 -10.80 -9.41 5.15
N ASP A 283 -11.77 -8.95 4.36
CA ASP A 283 -12.48 -7.70 4.60
C ASP A 283 -13.31 -7.75 5.91
N LYS A 284 -13.62 -6.60 6.50
CA LYS A 284 -14.39 -6.50 7.76
C LYS A 284 -15.73 -7.21 7.66
N PHE A 285 -16.43 -7.04 6.53
CA PHE A 285 -17.70 -7.72 6.25
C PHE A 285 -17.53 -9.25 6.27
N THR A 286 -16.48 -9.76 5.62
CA THR A 286 -16.23 -11.20 5.60
C THR A 286 -15.92 -11.75 6.97
N ARG A 287 -15.13 -11.02 7.76
CA ARG A 287 -14.77 -11.44 9.11
C ARG A 287 -16.02 -11.67 9.96
N HIS A 288 -16.96 -10.72 9.95
CA HIS A 288 -18.24 -10.83 10.63
C HIS A 288 -19.08 -12.02 10.15
N VAL A 289 -19.18 -12.21 8.83
CA VAL A 289 -19.95 -13.32 8.23
C VAL A 289 -19.36 -14.69 8.62
N TYR A 290 -18.04 -14.81 8.71
CA TYR A 290 -17.37 -16.03 9.16
C TYR A 290 -17.43 -16.23 10.68
N GLU A 291 -17.45 -15.16 11.47
CA GLU A 291 -17.71 -15.20 12.91
C GLU A 291 -19.13 -15.74 13.19
N GLU A 292 -20.15 -15.27 12.45
CA GLU A 292 -21.52 -15.80 12.53
C GLU A 292 -21.61 -17.29 12.13
N MET A 293 -20.78 -17.74 11.19
CA MET A 293 -20.68 -19.15 10.80
C MET A 293 -19.86 -20.01 11.78
N GLY A 294 -19.28 -19.43 12.83
CA GLY A 294 -18.49 -20.14 13.84
C GLY A 294 -17.03 -20.41 13.47
N ASN A 295 -16.51 -19.77 12.41
CA ASN A 295 -15.14 -19.94 11.91
C ASN A 295 -14.37 -18.60 11.93
N PRO A 296 -13.89 -18.10 13.09
CA PRO A 296 -13.21 -16.81 13.17
C PRO A 296 -11.92 -16.79 12.35
N GLN A 297 -11.80 -15.78 11.47
CA GLN A 297 -10.67 -15.62 10.56
C GLN A 297 -9.50 -14.91 11.27
N ARG A 298 -8.28 -15.46 11.16
CA ARG A 298 -7.05 -14.85 11.69
C ARG A 298 -6.12 -14.44 10.56
N ASP A 299 -5.64 -13.21 10.61
CA ASP A 299 -4.77 -12.65 9.57
C ASP A 299 -3.37 -13.28 9.61
N VAL A 300 -2.79 -13.52 8.43
CA VAL A 300 -1.42 -14.02 8.24
C VAL A 300 -0.47 -12.83 8.15
N ARG A 301 0.64 -12.84 8.89
CA ARG A 301 1.64 -11.76 8.85
C ARG A 301 2.56 -11.90 7.64
N LEU A 302 2.84 -10.78 6.98
CA LEU A 302 3.78 -10.66 5.86
C LEU A 302 5.10 -10.07 6.34
N ILE A 303 6.23 -10.66 5.93
CA ILE A 303 7.58 -10.12 6.21
C ILE A 303 8.17 -9.54 4.92
N ASN A 304 8.55 -8.26 4.94
CA ASN A 304 9.26 -7.62 3.82
C ASN A 304 10.76 -7.84 4.00
N GLU A 305 11.39 -8.57 3.09
CA GLU A 305 12.86 -8.66 3.07
C GLU A 305 13.45 -7.52 2.24
N PRO A 306 14.57 -6.91 2.70
CA PRO A 306 15.31 -5.97 1.88
C PRO A 306 15.98 -6.75 0.73
N LYS A 307 15.47 -6.61 -0.50
CA LYS A 307 16.17 -7.10 -1.69
C LYS A 307 17.50 -6.37 -1.85
N ALA A 308 18.60 -7.11 -1.79
CA ALA A 308 19.92 -6.58 -2.12
C ALA A 308 19.90 -6.08 -3.57
N LYS A 309 20.28 -4.82 -3.78
CA LYS A 309 20.45 -4.29 -5.13
C LYS A 309 21.59 -5.06 -5.79
N ILE A 310 21.30 -5.79 -6.86
CA ILE A 310 22.33 -6.42 -7.67
C ILE A 310 23.11 -5.28 -8.34
N VAL A 311 24.30 -4.98 -7.84
CA VAL A 311 25.21 -4.01 -8.46
C VAL A 311 25.97 -4.76 -9.56
N GLN A 312 25.60 -4.49 -10.81
CA GLN A 312 26.35 -4.98 -11.96
C GLN A 312 27.71 -4.27 -11.99
N PRO A 313 28.85 -4.98 -12.05
CA PRO A 313 30.16 -4.34 -12.11
C PRO A 313 30.28 -3.53 -13.40
N ILE A 314 30.83 -2.32 -13.29
CA ILE A 314 31.10 -1.46 -14.46
C ILE A 314 32.36 -2.02 -15.14
N PRO A 315 32.31 -2.37 -16.44
CA PRO A 315 33.51 -2.79 -17.18
C PRO A 315 34.57 -1.69 -17.14
N GLN A 316 35.82 -2.05 -16.83
CA GLN A 316 36.90 -1.07 -16.66
C GLN A 316 37.66 -0.84 -17.97
N LEU A 317 38.36 0.30 -18.04
CA LEU A 317 39.28 0.61 -19.13
C LEU A 317 40.44 -0.39 -19.12
N GLY A 318 40.45 -1.35 -20.04
CA GLY A 318 41.45 -2.42 -20.11
C GLY A 318 40.87 -3.83 -20.27
N ASP A 319 39.57 -4.03 -20.00
CA ASP A 319 38.87 -5.32 -20.12
C ASP A 319 38.60 -5.76 -21.58
N GLY A 320 39.28 -5.17 -22.56
CA GLY A 320 39.08 -5.45 -23.99
C GLY A 320 37.78 -4.87 -24.60
N PHE A 321 36.95 -4.21 -23.79
CA PHE A 321 35.78 -3.45 -24.25
C PHE A 321 36.17 -1.98 -24.48
N LEU A 322 35.80 -1.44 -25.65
CA LEU A 322 35.96 -0.02 -25.95
C LEU A 322 35.03 0.78 -25.03
N ALA A 323 35.57 1.35 -23.95
CA ALA A 323 34.88 2.33 -23.11
C ALA A 323 34.73 3.67 -23.86
N ILE A 324 33.98 3.67 -24.96
CA ILE A 324 33.61 4.87 -25.70
C ILE A 324 32.31 5.40 -25.08
N GLY A 325 32.38 6.54 -24.41
CA GLY A 325 31.23 7.23 -23.80
C GLY A 325 31.30 7.30 -22.28
N SER A 326 30.20 7.69 -21.65
CA SER A 326 30.10 7.73 -20.18
C SER A 326 29.90 6.33 -19.60
N ASN A 327 30.31 6.11 -18.35
CA ASN A 327 30.06 4.84 -17.65
C ASN A 327 28.57 4.45 -17.67
N GLU A 328 27.68 5.44 -17.57
CA GLU A 328 26.23 5.27 -17.67
C GLU A 328 25.81 4.74 -19.06
N ASP A 329 26.44 5.22 -20.15
CA ASP A 329 26.18 4.76 -21.52
C ASP A 329 26.77 3.37 -21.80
N THR A 330 27.96 3.07 -21.25
CA THR A 330 28.60 1.76 -21.39
C THR A 330 27.77 0.69 -20.69
N LEU A 331 27.24 0.97 -19.49
CA LEU A 331 26.35 0.06 -18.77
C LEU A 331 25.10 -0.30 -19.56
N ALA A 332 24.46 0.70 -20.19
CA ALA A 332 23.28 0.46 -21.03
C ALA A 332 23.60 -0.46 -22.22
N THR A 333 24.78 -0.29 -22.81
CA THR A 333 25.23 -1.05 -23.98
C THR A 333 25.62 -2.48 -23.62
N VAL A 334 26.33 -2.67 -22.51
CA VAL A 334 26.84 -3.98 -22.06
C VAL A 334 25.71 -4.85 -21.50
N TYR A 335 24.79 -4.25 -20.74
CA TYR A 335 23.73 -4.99 -20.07
C TYR A 335 22.37 -4.91 -20.78
N GLY A 336 22.29 -4.24 -21.94
CA GLY A 336 21.05 -4.07 -22.71
C GLY A 336 19.95 -3.32 -21.95
N MET A 337 20.33 -2.53 -20.93
CA MET A 337 19.40 -1.79 -20.07
C MET A 337 19.07 -0.43 -20.71
N PRO A 338 17.84 0.08 -20.54
CA PRO A 338 17.53 1.45 -20.92
C PRO A 338 18.44 2.41 -20.14
N LYS A 339 18.90 3.48 -20.80
CA LYS A 339 19.71 4.50 -20.16
C LYS A 339 19.00 5.01 -18.91
N ALA A 340 19.70 5.03 -17.79
CA ALA A 340 19.16 5.58 -16.56
C ALA A 340 18.74 7.03 -16.83
N GLY A 341 17.47 7.34 -16.54
CA GLY A 341 16.98 8.70 -16.63
C GLY A 341 17.71 9.58 -15.61
N ARG A 342 17.87 10.86 -15.94
CA ARG A 342 18.35 11.84 -14.96
C ARG A 342 17.34 11.96 -13.82
N ASP A 343 17.84 12.18 -12.60
CA ASP A 343 16.99 12.32 -11.43
C ASP A 343 16.21 13.66 -11.46
N ILE A 344 14.98 13.60 -11.96
CA ILE A 344 14.12 14.77 -12.16
C ILE A 344 13.74 15.41 -10.81
N GLU A 345 13.57 14.58 -9.77
CA GLU A 345 13.20 15.07 -8.43
C GLU A 345 14.35 15.88 -7.84
N LYS A 346 15.58 15.39 -7.98
CA LYS A 346 16.78 16.13 -7.55
C LYS A 346 16.94 17.44 -8.31
N ILE A 347 16.81 17.42 -9.64
CA ILE A 347 16.91 18.63 -10.48
C ILE A 347 15.86 19.66 -10.05
N GLN A 348 14.62 19.23 -9.82
CA GLN A 348 13.55 20.14 -9.43
C GLN A 348 13.74 20.70 -8.00
N ARG A 349 14.21 19.87 -7.05
CA ARG A 349 14.46 20.28 -5.67
C ARG A 349 15.62 21.27 -5.56
N ASN A 350 16.67 21.06 -6.36
CA ASN A 350 17.92 21.80 -6.29
C ASN A 350 18.11 22.81 -7.44
N GLN A 351 17.04 23.16 -8.14
CA GLN A 351 17.10 24.10 -9.26
C GLN A 351 17.76 25.42 -8.84
N ASN A 352 18.78 25.84 -9.60
CA ASN A 352 19.58 27.04 -9.36
C ASN A 352 20.30 27.08 -7.99
N ARG A 353 20.40 25.95 -7.28
CA ARG A 353 21.20 25.86 -6.06
C ARG A 353 22.62 25.44 -6.43
N LEU A 354 23.58 26.23 -5.97
CA LEU A 354 25.00 26.01 -6.21
C LEU A 354 25.78 26.23 -4.92
N LEU A 355 26.90 25.53 -4.78
CA LEU A 355 27.91 25.79 -3.76
C LEU A 355 29.10 26.43 -4.45
N ARG A 356 29.55 27.57 -3.94
CA ARG A 356 30.67 28.31 -4.49
C ARG A 356 31.74 28.50 -3.42
N CYS A 357 32.98 28.22 -3.79
CA CYS A 357 34.13 28.39 -2.91
C CYS A 357 35.34 28.90 -3.69
N LYS A 358 36.23 29.61 -2.99
CA LYS A 358 37.56 29.93 -3.47
C LYS A 358 38.54 28.88 -3.02
N ALA A 359 39.42 28.49 -3.92
CA ALA A 359 40.48 27.53 -3.69
C ALA A 359 41.79 28.03 -4.30
N VAL A 360 42.90 27.54 -3.77
CA VAL A 360 44.25 27.77 -4.30
C VAL A 360 44.84 26.43 -4.70
N LEU A 361 45.64 26.46 -5.76
CA LEU A 361 46.33 25.28 -6.27
C LEU A 361 47.54 24.95 -5.39
N LEU A 362 47.62 23.72 -4.87
CA LEU A 362 48.79 23.19 -4.19
C LEU A 362 49.82 22.77 -5.24
N SER A 363 50.77 23.66 -5.52
CA SER A 363 51.86 23.42 -6.47
C SER A 363 53.20 23.77 -5.84
N GLN A 364 54.27 23.10 -6.28
CA GLN A 364 55.65 23.45 -5.89
C GLN A 364 56.09 24.81 -6.46
N ASN A 365 55.42 25.28 -7.53
CA ASN A 365 55.71 26.57 -8.15
C ASN A 365 55.03 27.70 -7.35
N PRO A 366 55.77 28.72 -6.89
CA PRO A 366 55.22 29.81 -6.07
C PRO A 366 54.22 30.70 -6.84
N ILE A 367 54.34 30.75 -8.17
CA ILE A 367 53.41 31.50 -9.01
C ILE A 367 52.06 30.77 -9.03
N ASP A 368 52.06 29.46 -9.24
CA ASP A 368 50.85 28.66 -9.30
C ASP A 368 50.16 28.56 -7.93
N SER A 369 50.94 28.49 -6.85
CA SER A 369 50.41 28.53 -5.48
C SER A 369 49.81 29.87 -5.06
N SER A 370 49.98 30.93 -5.86
CA SER A 370 49.37 32.24 -5.61
C SER A 370 48.08 32.48 -6.43
N ARG A 371 47.74 31.53 -7.32
CA ARG A 371 46.56 31.62 -8.19
C ARG A 371 45.32 31.21 -7.41
N GLU A 372 44.28 32.04 -7.54
CA GLU A 372 42.99 31.84 -6.89
C GLU A 372 41.95 31.37 -7.91
N PHE A 373 41.24 30.33 -7.54
CA PHE A 373 40.24 29.66 -8.37
C PHE A 373 38.89 29.68 -7.66
N MET A 374 37.84 30.00 -8.41
CA MET A 374 36.46 29.91 -7.99
C MET A 374 35.88 28.58 -8.46
N ILE A 375 35.59 27.70 -7.51
CA ILE A 375 34.98 26.40 -7.75
C ILE A 375 33.48 26.53 -7.52
N THR A 376 32.68 26.17 -8.52
CA THR A 376 31.22 26.14 -8.43
C THR A 376 30.73 24.71 -8.62
N PHE A 377 30.03 24.19 -7.61
CA PHE A 377 29.36 22.90 -7.63
C PHE A 377 27.86 23.08 -7.80
N PHE A 378 27.28 22.42 -8.79
CA PHE A 378 25.87 22.52 -9.12
C PHE A 378 25.10 21.36 -8.45
N LEU A 379 24.22 21.67 -7.49
CA LEU A 379 23.49 20.67 -6.70
C LEU A 379 22.38 19.95 -7.50
N GLU A 380 22.04 20.46 -8.69
CA GLU A 380 21.02 19.89 -9.57
C GLU A 380 21.51 18.63 -10.31
N ASP A 381 22.78 18.58 -10.70
CA ASP A 381 23.34 17.52 -11.56
C ASP A 381 24.73 17.00 -11.11
N ASP A 382 25.20 17.43 -9.94
CA ASP A 382 26.51 17.08 -9.36
C ASP A 382 27.69 17.40 -10.29
N THR A 383 27.57 18.49 -11.05
CA THR A 383 28.65 18.96 -11.91
C THR A 383 29.49 20.04 -11.22
N ILE A 384 30.75 20.15 -11.63
CA ILE A 384 31.70 21.14 -11.13
C ILE A 384 32.20 21.98 -12.29
N ALA A 385 32.39 23.27 -12.04
CA ALA A 385 33.14 24.17 -12.90
C ALA A 385 34.20 24.91 -12.06
N VAL A 386 35.38 25.11 -12.62
CA VAL A 386 36.48 25.84 -11.98
C VAL A 386 36.85 27.04 -12.86
N TYR A 387 36.77 28.23 -12.28
CA TYR A 387 37.06 29.48 -12.96
C TYR A 387 38.22 30.19 -12.27
N GLU A 388 39.22 30.62 -13.02
CA GLU A 388 40.35 31.39 -12.51
C GLU A 388 40.05 32.88 -12.59
N GLU A 389 40.22 33.60 -11.47
CA GLU A 389 40.07 35.05 -11.45
C GLU A 389 41.21 35.75 -12.18
N VAL A 390 40.85 36.67 -13.09
CA VAL A 390 41.81 37.45 -13.86
C VAL A 390 42.37 38.59 -12.99
N LYS A 391 43.59 38.42 -12.49
CA LYS A 391 44.32 39.49 -11.78
C LYS A 391 45.07 40.38 -12.79
N ARG A 392 44.89 41.71 -12.71
CA ARG A 392 45.61 42.67 -13.57
C ARG A 392 47.12 42.57 -13.31
N ASN A 393 47.92 42.71 -14.37
CA ASN A 393 49.39 42.65 -14.32
C ASN A 393 49.97 41.32 -13.80
N SER A 394 49.19 40.24 -13.76
CA SER A 394 49.67 38.90 -13.35
C SER A 394 50.51 38.20 -14.41
N GLY A 395 50.37 38.59 -15.67
CA GLY A 395 51.01 37.90 -16.81
C GLY A 395 50.38 36.55 -17.15
N ILE A 396 49.27 36.17 -16.49
CA ILE A 396 48.56 34.91 -16.67
C ILE A 396 47.20 35.20 -17.30
N TRP A 397 46.87 34.47 -18.37
CA TRP A 397 45.51 34.50 -18.93
C TRP A 397 44.58 33.68 -18.03
N GLY A 398 43.81 34.37 -17.19
CA GLY A 398 42.73 33.72 -16.43
C GLY A 398 41.50 33.40 -17.28
N GLY A 399 40.50 32.80 -16.67
CA GLY A 399 39.27 32.37 -17.34
C GLY A 399 38.84 30.97 -16.90
N ASN A 400 38.19 30.25 -17.81
CA ASN A 400 37.67 28.93 -17.49
C ASN A 400 38.80 27.89 -17.40
N PHE A 401 39.13 27.47 -16.18
CA PHE A 401 40.15 26.45 -15.93
C PHE A 401 39.58 25.04 -16.16
N LEU A 402 38.35 24.80 -15.69
CA LEU A 402 37.64 23.54 -15.87
C LEU A 402 36.18 23.81 -16.23
N LYS A 403 35.78 23.43 -17.45
CA LYS A 403 34.40 23.58 -17.92
C LYS A 403 33.43 22.82 -17.01
N ARG A 404 32.15 23.24 -16.98
CA ARG A 404 31.12 22.51 -16.23
C ARG A 404 31.03 21.05 -16.71
N GLY A 405 31.26 20.11 -15.81
CA GLY A 405 31.25 18.68 -16.12
C GLY A 405 31.20 17.81 -14.87
N LYS A 406 31.01 16.50 -15.06
CA LYS A 406 31.17 15.51 -13.99
C LYS A 406 32.64 15.11 -13.95
N TYR A 407 33.29 15.35 -12.82
CA TYR A 407 34.71 15.04 -12.60
C TYR A 407 34.85 14.02 -11.47
N MET A 408 35.94 13.26 -11.51
CA MET A 408 36.33 12.34 -10.44
C MET A 408 37.26 13.07 -9.48
N ASN A 409 37.13 12.77 -8.20
CA ASN A 409 38.09 13.15 -7.18
C ASN A 409 39.17 12.06 -7.10
N ASP A 410 40.40 12.42 -7.47
CA ASP A 410 41.54 11.49 -7.51
C ASP A 410 42.11 11.21 -6.11
N LEU A 411 41.83 12.07 -5.11
CA LEU A 411 42.26 11.93 -3.72
C LEU A 411 41.04 12.00 -2.77
N PRO A 412 40.27 10.92 -2.58
CA PRO A 412 39.26 10.90 -1.54
C PRO A 412 39.93 10.55 -0.21
N ASN A 413 39.84 11.45 0.79
CA ASN A 413 40.30 11.20 2.17
C ASN A 413 39.74 9.90 2.80
N GLU A 414 38.68 9.31 2.22
CA GLU A 414 37.96 8.15 2.74
C GLU A 414 37.99 6.89 1.84
N SER A 415 38.48 6.97 0.59
CA SER A 415 38.31 5.87 -0.39
C SER A 415 39.57 5.65 -1.23
N GLN A 416 40.01 4.40 -1.36
CA GLN A 416 41.18 4.00 -2.16
C GLN A 416 40.99 4.13 -3.68
N GLN A 417 39.79 4.50 -4.15
CA GLN A 417 39.45 4.59 -5.57
C GLN A 417 38.85 5.96 -5.92
N PRO A 418 39.13 6.50 -7.12
CA PRO A 418 38.61 7.79 -7.55
C PRO A 418 37.07 7.74 -7.62
N ARG A 419 36.42 8.72 -6.99
CA ARG A 419 34.95 8.79 -6.85
C ARG A 419 34.41 10.10 -7.41
N ILE A 420 33.14 10.11 -7.85
CA ILE A 420 32.46 11.36 -8.23
C ILE A 420 32.33 12.26 -6.99
N PHE A 421 32.56 13.56 -7.16
CA PHE A 421 32.42 14.55 -6.11
C PHE A 421 31.02 14.56 -5.49
N ARG A 422 30.99 14.70 -4.17
CA ARG A 422 29.76 14.89 -3.39
C ARG A 422 29.72 16.31 -2.83
N PRO A 423 28.52 16.82 -2.49
CA PRO A 423 28.40 18.10 -1.79
C PRO A 423 29.24 18.16 -0.51
N ASN A 424 29.39 17.04 0.18
CA ASN A 424 30.15 16.93 1.44
C ASN A 424 31.67 16.99 1.25
N ASP A 425 32.17 16.89 0.02
CA ASP A 425 33.59 17.07 -0.26
C ASP A 425 33.96 18.57 -0.34
N ILE A 426 32.98 19.47 -0.32
CA ILE A 426 33.18 20.92 -0.45
C ILE A 426 33.03 21.57 0.92
N TYR A 427 34.15 21.69 1.62
CA TYR A 427 34.24 22.37 2.90
C TYR A 427 35.60 23.06 3.05
N LEU A 428 35.66 24.05 3.93
CA LEU A 428 36.86 24.82 4.25
C LEU A 428 38.02 23.93 4.69
N GLY A 429 39.21 24.18 4.15
CA GLY A 429 40.43 23.44 4.48
C GLY A 429 40.58 22.12 3.73
N ASN A 430 39.51 21.60 3.10
CA ASN A 430 39.61 20.36 2.34
C ASN A 430 40.50 20.51 1.10
N VAL A 431 41.19 19.42 0.75
CA VAL A 431 41.97 19.31 -0.48
C VAL A 431 41.20 18.43 -1.46
N ILE A 432 40.94 18.97 -2.66
CA ILE A 432 40.23 18.29 -3.74
C ILE A 432 41.10 18.21 -4.98
N SER A 433 41.16 17.05 -5.62
CA SER A 433 42.02 16.81 -6.78
C SER A 433 41.21 16.71 -8.07
N PHE A 434 41.58 17.50 -9.08
CA PHE A 434 41.00 17.45 -10.43
C PHE A 434 42.09 17.10 -11.45
N ASN A 435 41.98 15.92 -12.07
CA ASN A 435 42.90 15.46 -13.12
C ASN A 435 44.38 15.58 -12.69
N GLY A 436 44.68 15.23 -11.43
CA GLY A 436 46.02 15.34 -10.85
C GLY A 436 46.46 16.73 -10.39
N ASN A 437 45.57 17.74 -10.38
CA ASN A 437 45.83 19.05 -9.77
C ASN A 437 45.10 19.17 -8.44
N ASP A 438 45.84 19.45 -7.37
CA ASP A 438 45.30 19.48 -6.00
C ASP A 438 44.94 20.91 -5.60
N PHE A 439 43.70 21.14 -5.20
CA PHE A 439 43.20 22.45 -4.78
C PHE A 439 42.81 22.42 -3.32
N GLN A 440 43.30 23.37 -2.53
CA GLN A 440 42.87 23.58 -1.16
C GLN A 440 41.78 24.65 -1.11
N ILE A 441 40.64 24.33 -0.51
CA ILE A 441 39.53 25.27 -0.33
C ILE A 441 39.87 26.24 0.81
N ILE A 442 39.92 27.53 0.51
CA ILE A 442 40.32 28.59 1.46
C ILE A 442 39.13 29.42 1.93
N GLU A 443 38.12 29.60 1.08
CA GLU A 443 36.96 30.42 1.44
C GLU A 443 35.70 29.82 0.80
N MET A 444 34.57 29.90 1.50
CA MET A 444 33.27 29.53 0.96
C MET A 444 32.39 30.78 0.87
N ASP A 445 31.57 30.85 -0.19
CA ASP A 445 30.64 31.96 -0.38
C ASP A 445 29.60 31.99 0.76
N ASN A 446 29.27 33.19 1.24
CA ASN A 446 28.34 33.37 2.35
C ASN A 446 26.96 32.76 2.05
N MET A 447 26.48 32.91 0.81
CA MET A 447 25.20 32.29 0.40
C MET A 447 25.26 30.76 0.45
N SER A 448 26.41 30.18 0.12
CA SER A 448 26.62 28.73 0.15
C SER A 448 26.70 28.22 1.59
N LEU A 449 27.38 28.96 2.48
CA LEU A 449 27.45 28.67 3.90
C LEU A 449 26.06 28.73 4.55
N ASP A 450 25.33 29.82 4.33
CA ASP A 450 23.95 29.97 4.83
C ASP A 450 23.08 28.82 4.33
N PHE A 451 23.19 28.44 3.06
CA PHE A 451 22.45 27.30 2.52
C PHE A 451 22.78 26.00 3.26
N CYS A 452 24.05 25.66 3.44
CA CYS A 452 24.46 24.44 4.14
C CYS A 452 24.00 24.42 5.60
N GLU A 453 24.07 25.56 6.32
CA GLU A 453 23.61 25.70 7.71
C GLU A 453 22.09 25.44 7.86
N HIS A 454 21.28 25.71 6.83
CA HIS A 454 19.83 25.43 6.85
C HIS A 454 19.50 23.95 6.67
N PHE A 455 20.43 23.13 6.16
CA PHE A 455 20.23 21.70 5.89
C PHE A 455 21.25 20.82 6.64
N PRO A 456 21.19 20.75 7.98
CA PRO A 456 22.18 20.03 8.80
C PRO A 456 22.18 18.52 8.55
N ASP A 457 21.05 17.94 8.13
CA ASP A 457 20.95 16.51 7.81
C ASP A 457 21.80 16.12 6.58
N GLU A 458 21.93 17.03 5.61
CA GLU A 458 22.71 16.82 4.39
C GLU A 458 24.18 17.21 4.59
N PHE A 459 24.46 18.21 5.44
CA PHE A 459 25.80 18.76 5.69
C PHE A 459 26.21 18.66 7.17
N PRO A 460 26.69 17.50 7.65
CA PRO A 460 26.99 17.30 9.08
C PRO A 460 28.10 18.20 9.63
N MET A 461 29.08 18.59 8.81
CA MET A 461 30.20 19.48 9.20
C MET A 461 29.76 20.93 9.47
N MET A 462 28.54 21.27 9.06
CA MET A 462 27.95 22.61 9.22
C MET A 462 26.86 22.60 10.30
N ASP A 463 26.69 21.49 11.03
CA ASP A 463 25.74 21.39 12.12
C ASP A 463 26.39 21.74 13.46
N THR A 464 25.97 22.88 14.01
CA THR A 464 26.38 23.34 15.34
C THR A 464 26.08 22.35 16.47
N PHE A 465 24.99 21.57 16.38
CA PHE A 465 24.63 20.61 17.43
C PHE A 465 25.57 19.42 17.43
N LYS A 466 25.94 18.91 16.25
CA LYS A 466 26.90 17.84 16.10
C LYS A 466 28.30 18.26 16.57
N ILE A 467 28.77 19.43 16.12
CA ILE A 467 30.08 19.98 16.51
C ILE A 467 30.20 20.07 18.04
N ILE A 468 29.17 20.60 18.71
CA ILE A 468 29.16 20.69 20.18
C ILE A 468 29.04 19.31 20.83
N GLY A 469 28.34 18.37 20.19
CA GLY A 469 28.32 16.97 20.61
C GLY A 469 29.69 16.31 20.60
N ASP A 470 30.50 16.60 19.57
CA ASP A 470 31.86 16.07 19.44
C ASP A 470 32.80 16.71 20.49
N MET A 471 32.68 18.04 20.71
CA MET A 471 33.36 18.74 21.82
C MET A 471 32.93 18.22 23.20
N MET A 472 31.74 17.62 23.30
CA MET A 472 31.14 17.26 24.58
C MET A 472 31.94 16.22 25.34
N HIS A 473 32.52 15.26 24.63
CA HIS A 473 33.36 14.23 25.24
C HIS A 473 34.52 14.87 26.02
N GLN A 474 35.20 15.86 25.43
CA GLN A 474 36.29 16.57 26.10
C GLN A 474 35.82 17.38 27.31
N ILE A 475 34.65 18.02 27.20
CA ILE A 475 34.08 18.88 28.25
C ILE A 475 33.67 18.04 29.47
N VAL A 476 33.02 16.90 29.23
CA VAL A 476 32.56 15.99 30.29
C VAL A 476 33.75 15.26 30.94
N ASP A 477 34.68 14.73 30.14
CA ASP A 477 35.85 14.01 30.65
C ASP A 477 36.72 14.89 31.55
N ARG A 478 36.87 16.18 31.20
CA ARG A 478 37.66 17.16 31.97
C ARG A 478 36.85 17.89 33.04
N ARG A 479 35.53 17.66 33.12
CA ARG A 479 34.57 18.41 33.97
C ARG A 479 34.78 19.92 33.87
N LEU A 480 34.90 20.41 32.63
CA LEU A 480 35.22 21.81 32.36
C LEU A 480 33.96 22.68 32.44
N ASP A 481 33.99 23.72 33.27
CA ASP A 481 32.98 24.79 33.23
C ASP A 481 33.46 25.93 32.35
N ILE A 482 32.85 26.08 31.18
CA ILE A 482 33.27 27.00 30.13
C ILE A 482 32.96 28.46 30.50
N ARG A 483 31.85 28.71 31.21
CA ARG A 483 31.31 30.05 31.47
C ARG A 483 32.25 30.94 32.31
N PRO A 484 32.87 30.47 33.41
CA PRO A 484 33.86 31.25 34.17
C PRO A 484 35.10 31.62 33.37
N HIS A 485 35.56 30.76 32.45
CA HIS A 485 36.74 31.05 31.64
C HIS A 485 36.50 32.22 30.69
N PHE A 486 35.33 32.25 30.03
CA PHE A 486 34.96 33.39 29.19
C PHE A 486 34.69 34.66 30.01
N ARG A 487 34.07 34.55 31.20
CA ARG A 487 33.87 35.70 32.09
C ARG A 487 35.19 36.31 32.59
N ARG A 488 36.23 35.51 32.79
CA ARG A 488 37.58 36.00 33.13
C ARG A 488 38.24 36.74 31.96
N ALA A 489 37.96 36.31 30.73
CA ALA A 489 38.47 36.96 29.52
C ALA A 489 37.72 38.26 29.17
N ASP A 490 36.46 38.40 29.61
CA ASP A 490 35.67 39.62 29.42
C ASP A 490 36.06 40.73 30.42
N THR A 491 37.07 41.51 30.05
CA THR A 491 37.52 42.68 30.81
C THR A 491 36.45 43.79 30.92
N LYS A 492 35.54 43.87 29.95
CA LYS A 492 34.51 44.92 29.85
C LYS A 492 33.20 44.53 30.55
N ARG A 493 33.05 43.26 30.96
CA ARG A 493 31.84 42.68 31.56
C ARG A 493 30.57 42.95 30.74
N ARG A 494 30.72 43.12 29.42
CA ARG A 494 29.60 43.41 28.51
C ARG A 494 28.92 42.13 28.03
N ARG A 495 29.53 40.95 28.27
CA ARG A 495 29.15 39.62 27.76
C ARG A 495 29.42 39.45 26.26
N TRP A 496 30.28 40.30 25.73
CA TRP A 496 30.70 40.34 24.33
C TRP A 496 32.22 40.27 24.25
N LEU A 497 32.73 39.47 23.33
CA LEU A 497 34.17 39.32 23.09
C LEU A 497 34.53 39.66 21.66
N ASP A 498 35.72 40.20 21.48
CA ASP A 498 36.33 40.39 20.17
C ASP A 498 36.81 39.03 19.63
N GLN A 499 36.87 38.89 18.30
CA GLN A 499 37.23 37.62 17.64
C GLN A 499 38.51 36.97 18.19
N ALA A 500 39.57 37.76 18.35
CA ALA A 500 40.87 37.27 18.80
C ALA A 500 40.82 36.74 20.24
N VAL A 501 40.08 37.42 21.13
CA VAL A 501 39.91 36.98 22.52
C VAL A 501 39.07 35.70 22.56
N PHE A 502 38.00 35.64 21.77
CA PHE A 502 37.12 34.46 21.71
C PHE A 502 37.87 33.20 21.23
N VAL A 503 38.63 33.30 20.13
CA VAL A 503 39.42 32.17 19.60
C VAL A 503 40.53 31.77 20.57
N SER A 504 41.29 32.72 21.10
CA SER A 504 42.37 32.40 22.06
C SER A 504 41.85 31.76 23.36
N THR A 505 40.64 32.11 23.82
CA THR A 505 40.02 31.42 24.95
C THR A 505 39.59 30.00 24.63
N LEU A 506 39.08 29.74 23.41
CA LEU A 506 38.74 28.38 22.98
C LEU A 506 39.98 27.50 22.81
N ASP A 507 41.03 28.05 22.21
CA ASP A 507 42.32 27.39 22.03
C ASP A 507 42.99 27.12 23.38
N GLY A 508 42.92 28.06 24.33
CA GLY A 508 43.41 27.89 25.69
C GLY A 508 42.68 26.79 26.48
N LEU A 509 41.45 26.44 26.08
CA LEU A 509 40.70 25.29 26.62
C LEU A 509 40.94 24.00 25.82
N ALA A 510 41.69 24.08 24.72
CA ALA A 510 41.96 23.01 23.77
C ALA A 510 40.68 22.35 23.20
N LEU A 511 39.59 23.11 23.09
CA LEU A 511 38.31 22.63 22.56
C LEU A 511 38.24 22.65 21.03
N THR A 512 39.13 23.42 20.40
CA THR A 512 39.26 23.58 18.93
C THR A 512 40.22 22.56 18.31
N ALA A 513 40.98 21.82 19.12
CA ALA A 513 42.04 20.92 18.63
C ALA A 513 41.53 19.74 17.80
N ASP A 514 40.33 19.26 18.11
CA ASP A 514 39.71 18.11 17.41
C ASP A 514 38.75 18.55 16.29
N LEU A 515 38.55 19.86 16.11
CA LEU A 515 37.62 20.42 15.13
C LEU A 515 38.32 20.75 13.82
N ASN A 516 37.59 20.53 12.72
CA ASN A 516 38.04 20.94 11.40
C ASN A 516 37.84 22.45 11.18
N ASP A 517 38.60 23.07 10.27
CA ASP A 517 38.52 24.50 9.96
C ASP A 517 37.09 24.94 9.62
N GLN A 518 36.34 24.10 8.91
CA GLN A 518 34.93 24.35 8.59
C GLN A 518 34.03 24.36 9.82
N GLU A 519 34.27 23.47 10.78
CA GLU A 519 33.48 23.33 12.00
C GLU A 519 33.73 24.54 12.90
N VAL A 520 35.00 24.97 13.01
CA VAL A 520 35.39 26.21 13.69
C VAL A 520 34.72 27.42 13.03
N LEU A 521 34.75 27.53 11.70
CA LEU A 521 34.08 28.63 10.99
C LEU A 521 32.57 28.64 11.27
N THR A 522 31.92 27.48 11.26
CA THR A 522 30.48 27.34 11.52
C THR A 522 30.14 27.79 12.94
N LEU A 523 30.96 27.39 13.91
CA LEU A 523 30.83 27.81 15.30
C LEU A 523 30.97 29.34 15.41
N MET A 524 31.99 29.91 14.77
CA MET A 524 32.21 31.36 14.75
C MET A 524 31.05 32.12 14.11
N ARG A 525 30.54 31.64 12.96
CA ARG A 525 29.39 32.26 12.27
C ARG A 525 28.12 32.23 13.11
N ARG A 526 27.88 31.15 13.87
CA ARG A 526 26.68 31.00 14.69
C ARG A 526 26.57 32.04 15.81
N PHE A 527 27.70 32.36 16.44
CA PHE A 527 27.79 33.24 17.63
C PHE A 527 28.23 34.66 17.32
N LYS A 528 28.54 34.96 16.06
CA LYS A 528 28.85 36.31 15.58
C LYS A 528 27.56 37.16 15.49
N ASP A 529 27.60 38.35 16.08
CA ASP A 529 26.60 39.39 15.93
C ASP A 529 27.34 40.70 15.61
N ALA A 530 27.12 41.27 14.42
CA ALA A 530 27.97 42.32 13.86
C ALA A 530 29.48 41.93 13.90
N ASP A 531 30.29 42.61 14.71
CA ASP A 531 31.74 42.36 14.86
C ASP A 531 32.12 41.79 16.25
N SER A 532 31.14 41.39 17.06
CA SER A 532 31.36 40.86 18.41
C SER A 532 30.75 39.46 18.58
N TYR A 533 31.29 38.69 19.52
CA TYR A 533 30.89 37.31 19.80
C TYR A 533 30.22 37.22 21.17
N TYR A 534 29.02 36.65 21.19
CA TYR A 534 28.25 36.50 22.43
C TYR A 534 28.46 35.12 23.05
N TYR A 535 29.39 35.01 24.00
CA TYR A 535 29.87 33.72 24.52
C TYR A 535 28.87 33.00 25.45
N GLU A 536 27.97 33.72 26.11
CA GLU A 536 26.97 33.10 27.02
C GLU A 536 25.98 32.23 26.25
N GLU A 537 25.68 32.53 24.98
CA GLU A 537 24.88 31.66 24.12
C GLU A 537 25.57 30.35 23.78
N MET A 538 26.89 30.38 23.63
CA MET A 538 27.66 29.16 23.39
C MET A 538 27.64 28.27 24.63
N CYS A 539 27.82 28.86 25.82
CA CYS A 539 27.75 28.14 27.09
C CYS A 539 26.37 27.49 27.28
N ASP A 540 25.30 28.24 27.03
CA ASP A 540 23.92 27.71 27.08
C ASP A 540 23.70 26.54 26.11
N LEU A 541 24.28 26.63 24.90
CA LEU A 541 24.15 25.59 23.90
C LEU A 541 24.86 24.30 24.30
N VAL A 542 26.03 24.38 24.93
CA VAL A 542 26.72 23.21 25.49
C VAL A 542 25.84 22.52 26.53
N SER A 543 25.27 23.27 27.47
CA SER A 543 24.33 22.74 28.49
C SER A 543 23.08 22.11 27.86
N HIS A 544 22.57 22.72 26.80
CA HIS A 544 21.43 22.22 26.04
C HIS A 544 21.73 20.86 25.39
N VAL A 545 22.86 20.73 24.70
CA VAL A 545 23.28 19.49 24.03
C VAL A 545 23.47 18.36 25.04
N TYR A 546 24.06 18.64 26.20
CA TYR A 546 24.18 17.65 27.29
C TYR A 546 22.83 17.10 27.75
N ALA A 547 21.87 17.99 28.05
CA ALA A 547 20.57 17.60 28.56
C ALA A 547 19.79 16.78 27.51
N LYS A 548 19.94 17.14 26.23
CA LYS A 548 19.38 16.40 25.11
C LYS A 548 20.00 15.00 24.94
N ASN A 549 21.32 14.88 25.07
CA ASN A 549 22.01 13.59 24.97
C ASN A 549 21.73 12.69 26.19
N SER A 550 21.62 13.27 27.39
CA SER A 550 21.28 12.54 28.62
C SER A 550 19.84 12.03 28.65
N SER A 551 18.91 12.71 27.96
CA SER A 551 17.49 12.31 27.87
C SER A 551 17.19 11.30 26.76
N MET A 552 18.18 10.91 25.93
CA MET A 552 18.01 9.91 24.85
C MET A 552 17.65 8.49 25.33
N GLY A 553 17.65 8.22 26.63
CA GLY A 553 17.12 6.98 27.22
C GLY A 553 15.59 6.83 27.19
N THR A 554 14.84 7.87 26.80
CA THR A 554 13.38 7.78 26.63
C THR A 554 12.94 8.40 25.30
N PRO A 555 12.48 7.61 24.31
CA PRO A 555 11.99 8.14 23.06
C PRO A 555 10.55 8.67 23.26
N SER A 556 10.40 9.98 23.42
CA SER A 556 9.10 10.63 23.27
C SER A 556 9.17 11.66 22.14
N THR A 557 8.98 11.17 20.92
CA THR A 557 8.62 12.01 19.79
C THR A 557 7.15 11.74 19.45
N LYS A 558 6.36 12.82 19.50
CA LYS A 558 5.02 13.05 18.90
C LYS A 558 3.91 13.34 19.93
N SER A 559 3.82 14.62 20.30
CA SER A 559 2.52 15.28 20.46
C SER A 559 2.71 16.79 20.45
N ARG A 560 2.17 17.49 19.44
CA ARG A 560 1.90 18.94 19.53
C ARG A 560 0.65 19.14 20.41
N LYS A 561 0.75 18.78 21.69
CA LYS A 561 -0.18 19.19 22.74
C LYS A 561 0.61 20.02 23.73
N PHE A 562 0.05 21.13 24.19
CA PHE A 562 0.62 21.92 25.27
C PHE A 562 0.78 21.01 26.49
N THR A 563 2.02 20.71 26.86
CA THR A 563 2.30 20.00 28.11
C THR A 563 2.21 21.03 29.22
N ILE A 564 1.16 20.97 30.02
CA ILE A 564 1.13 21.66 31.32
C ILE A 564 2.18 20.96 32.17
N ILE A 565 3.20 21.69 32.62
CA ILE A 565 4.21 21.14 33.51
C ILE A 565 3.68 21.27 34.93
N ASP A 566 3.61 20.15 35.64
CA ASP A 566 3.16 20.10 37.03
C ASP A 566 4.10 20.86 37.97
N SER A 567 3.59 21.96 38.51
CA SER A 567 3.78 22.53 39.86
C SER A 567 5.15 22.97 40.42
N SER A 568 6.31 22.75 39.78
CA SER A 568 7.62 23.24 40.32
C SER A 568 8.51 23.98 39.32
N LEU A 569 9.25 25.01 39.80
CA LEU A 569 10.21 25.78 39.00
C LEU A 569 11.37 24.93 38.44
N GLU A 570 11.81 23.90 39.17
CA GLU A 570 12.86 22.99 38.69
C GLU A 570 12.40 22.12 37.51
N ALA A 571 11.18 21.57 37.57
CA ALA A 571 10.59 20.83 36.46
C ALA A 571 10.39 21.72 35.23
N PHE A 572 10.03 23.00 35.44
CA PHE A 572 10.00 24.00 34.38
C PHE A 572 11.38 24.22 33.76
N LYS A 573 12.42 24.45 34.58
CA LYS A 573 13.81 24.64 34.13
C LYS A 573 14.29 23.44 33.30
N GLN A 574 14.06 22.20 33.76
CA GLN A 574 14.44 20.98 33.04
C GLN A 574 13.72 20.82 31.70
N ASN A 575 12.41 21.11 31.63
CA ASN A 575 11.67 21.05 30.37
C ASN A 575 12.13 22.15 29.40
N ALA A 576 12.39 23.35 29.92
CA ALA A 576 12.93 24.46 29.15
C ALA A 576 14.32 24.12 28.56
N ARG A 577 15.17 23.38 29.29
CA ARG A 577 16.47 22.86 28.83
C ARG A 577 16.37 21.88 27.67
N VAL A 578 15.45 20.92 27.72
CA VAL A 578 15.41 19.81 26.73
C VAL A 578 14.84 20.24 25.37
N ARG A 579 14.03 21.30 25.33
CA ARG A 579 13.45 21.80 24.07
C ARG A 579 14.50 22.34 23.13
N THR A 580 14.33 22.16 21.82
CA THR A 580 15.27 22.59 20.77
C THR A 580 15.44 24.11 20.62
N ILE A 581 14.94 24.91 21.57
CA ILE A 581 14.91 26.37 21.51
C ILE A 581 15.98 26.92 22.44
N GLN A 582 16.78 27.86 21.92
CA GLN A 582 17.79 28.59 22.68
C GLN A 582 17.14 29.85 23.29
N TRP A 583 16.76 29.79 24.57
CA TRP A 583 15.95 30.83 25.22
C TRP A 583 16.63 32.19 25.22
N ARG A 584 17.93 32.25 25.56
CA ARG A 584 18.68 33.52 25.59
C ARG A 584 18.69 34.21 24.23
N ARG A 585 18.92 33.45 23.16
CA ARG A 585 18.89 33.97 21.78
C ARG A 585 17.50 34.45 21.37
N THR A 586 16.45 33.71 21.76
CA THR A 586 15.07 34.14 21.46
C THR A 586 14.68 35.42 22.19
N PHE A 587 15.16 35.60 23.43
CA PHE A 587 14.95 36.84 24.16
C PHE A 587 15.71 37.98 23.48
N ARG A 588 17.03 37.86 23.27
CA ARG A 588 17.84 38.93 22.64
C ARG A 588 17.35 39.40 21.27
N LYS A 589 16.81 38.49 20.44
CA LYS A 589 16.34 38.83 19.08
C LYS A 589 14.92 39.38 19.05
N ASP A 590 14.22 39.44 20.18
CA ASP A 590 12.89 40.05 20.24
C ASP A 590 13.03 41.58 20.30
N PRO A 591 12.38 42.33 19.39
CA PRO A 591 12.38 43.80 19.38
C PRO A 591 11.91 44.45 20.69
N GLN A 592 11.19 43.71 21.54
CA GLN A 592 10.65 44.21 22.80
C GLN A 592 11.55 43.91 24.02
N THR A 593 12.83 43.57 23.79
CA THR A 593 13.82 43.31 24.84
C THR A 593 15.02 44.25 24.70
N HIS A 594 15.63 44.63 25.82
CA HIS A 594 16.81 45.50 25.83
C HIS A 594 17.81 45.02 26.88
N ASP A 595 19.10 44.92 26.51
CA ASP A 595 20.28 44.70 27.37
C ASP A 595 20.18 43.64 28.49
N GLY A 596 19.27 42.66 28.36
CA GLY A 596 19.10 41.60 29.35
C GLY A 596 17.80 41.63 30.14
N PHE A 597 16.92 42.58 29.84
CA PHE A 597 15.67 42.82 30.54
C PHE A 597 14.45 42.58 29.65
N VAL A 598 13.39 42.04 30.25
CA VAL A 598 12.11 41.78 29.59
C VAL A 598 10.97 41.96 30.60
N THR A 599 9.79 42.38 30.15
CA THR A 599 8.61 42.41 31.03
C THR A 599 8.00 41.02 31.17
N LEU A 600 7.41 40.75 32.35
CA LEU A 600 6.81 39.45 32.66
C LEU A 600 5.73 39.04 31.63
N ALA A 601 4.90 39.98 31.18
CA ALA A 601 3.87 39.74 30.16
C ALA A 601 4.45 39.31 28.79
N ILE A 602 5.59 39.88 28.38
CA ILE A 602 6.26 39.52 27.13
C ILE A 602 6.93 38.16 27.26
N LEU A 603 7.54 37.89 28.41
CA LEU A 603 8.16 36.61 28.72
C LEU A 603 7.14 35.46 28.66
N GLU A 604 5.97 35.61 29.29
CA GLU A 604 4.87 34.64 29.20
C GLU A 604 4.39 34.42 27.76
N LYS A 605 4.24 35.52 26.99
CA LYS A 605 3.82 35.47 25.59
C LYS A 605 4.83 34.70 24.74
N LEU A 606 6.13 34.87 24.99
CA LEU A 606 7.20 34.16 24.30
C LEU A 606 7.21 32.67 24.63
N PHE A 607 7.12 32.31 25.91
CA PHE A 607 7.00 30.90 26.32
C PHE A 607 5.77 30.23 25.69
N LYS A 608 4.61 30.90 25.71
CA LYS A 608 3.35 30.41 25.13
C LYS A 608 3.45 30.22 23.61
N LYS A 609 4.06 31.17 22.90
CA LYS A 609 4.30 31.09 21.44
C LYS A 609 5.12 29.85 21.08
N HIS A 610 6.07 29.49 21.93
CA HIS A 610 6.95 28.34 21.75
C HIS A 610 6.43 27.05 22.42
N GLY A 611 5.17 27.04 22.86
CA GLY A 611 4.46 25.85 23.33
C GLY A 611 4.76 25.45 24.78
N LEU A 612 5.25 26.37 25.61
CA LEU A 612 5.34 26.23 27.07
C LEU A 612 4.26 27.10 27.71
N GLN A 613 3.30 26.49 28.38
CA GLN A 613 2.33 27.21 29.18
C GLN A 613 2.82 27.21 30.62
N LEU A 614 3.12 28.39 31.15
CA LEU A 614 3.48 28.58 32.54
C LEU A 614 2.23 28.41 33.42
N ALA A 615 2.38 27.72 34.55
CA ALA A 615 1.36 27.70 35.60
C ALA A 615 1.54 28.93 36.50
N ASP A 616 0.46 29.47 37.05
CA ASP A 616 0.47 30.70 37.85
C ASP A 616 1.46 30.62 39.03
N ALA A 617 1.61 29.45 39.66
CA ALA A 617 2.59 29.22 40.73
C ALA A 617 4.05 29.41 40.26
N VAL A 618 4.38 28.99 39.03
CA VAL A 618 5.73 29.13 38.46
C VAL A 618 5.99 30.59 38.05
N VAL A 619 4.96 31.30 37.58
CA VAL A 619 5.05 32.73 37.27
C VAL A 619 5.38 33.54 38.53
N ASP A 620 4.69 33.25 39.64
CA ASP A 620 4.94 33.90 40.93
C ASP A 620 6.36 33.62 41.46
N GLU A 621 6.87 32.40 41.25
CA GLU A 621 8.22 32.01 41.67
C GLU A 621 9.31 32.66 40.80
N ILE A 622 9.09 32.75 39.48
CA ILE A 622 9.96 33.49 38.55
C ILE A 622 9.99 34.97 38.93
N ARG A 623 8.83 35.56 39.24
CA ARG A 623 8.76 36.94 39.71
C ARG A 623 9.60 37.15 40.96
N ARG A 624 9.41 36.35 42.00
CA ARG A 624 10.16 36.50 43.27
C ARG A 624 11.68 36.35 43.12
N THR A 625 12.14 35.53 42.17
CA THR A 625 13.54 35.15 42.06
C THR A 625 14.35 36.05 41.12
N TYR A 626 13.72 36.55 40.04
CA TYR A 626 14.43 37.26 38.95
C TYR A 626 13.94 38.70 38.74
N GLU A 627 13.08 39.22 39.62
CA GLU A 627 12.70 40.62 39.64
C GLU A 627 13.91 41.51 39.97
N VAL A 628 14.03 42.60 39.20
CA VAL A 628 15.14 43.56 39.29
C VAL A 628 14.79 44.65 40.29
N ASP A 629 15.80 45.16 41.00
CA ASP A 629 15.64 46.26 41.97
C ASP A 629 14.85 47.45 41.38
N PRO A 630 14.00 48.12 42.18
CA PRO A 630 13.06 49.14 41.72
C PRO A 630 13.72 50.33 41.00
N ASP A 631 14.97 50.66 41.33
CA ASP A 631 15.70 51.75 40.70
C ASP A 631 16.19 51.38 39.28
N GLN A 632 16.56 50.12 39.07
CA GLN A 632 17.00 49.61 37.77
C GLN A 632 15.81 49.24 36.87
N SER A 633 14.70 48.79 37.46
CA SER A 633 13.47 48.48 36.71
C SER A 633 12.84 49.74 36.11
N ALA A 634 12.92 50.90 36.77
CA ALA A 634 12.46 52.18 36.23
C ALA A 634 13.28 52.63 34.99
N ILE A 635 14.60 52.46 35.03
CA ILE A 635 15.50 52.76 33.90
C ILE A 635 15.23 51.80 32.74
N ALA A 636 15.14 50.50 33.02
CA ALA A 636 14.84 49.49 32.00
C ALA A 636 13.44 49.66 31.39
N LEU A 637 12.42 50.02 32.17
CA LEU A 637 11.08 50.33 31.66
C LEU A 637 11.09 51.57 30.75
N ALA A 638 11.85 52.60 31.11
CA ALA A 638 12.00 53.79 30.27
C ALA A 638 12.69 53.47 28.93
N GLU A 639 13.73 52.65 28.94
CA GLU A 639 14.42 52.19 27.72
C GLU A 639 13.52 51.28 26.85
N LEU A 640 12.80 50.34 27.47
CA LEU A 640 11.85 49.45 26.78
C LEU A 640 10.64 50.23 26.20
N GLN A 641 10.21 51.31 26.85
CA GLN A 641 9.15 52.19 26.33
C GLN A 641 9.64 53.07 25.17
N ASN A 642 10.90 53.50 25.18
CA ASN A 642 11.52 54.27 24.08
C ASN A 642 11.70 53.43 22.80
N LEU A 643 12.00 52.14 22.91
CA LEU A 643 12.07 51.22 21.76
C LEU A 643 10.70 51.03 21.07
N GLY A 644 9.60 51.17 21.82
CA GLY A 644 8.24 51.08 21.28
C GLY A 644 7.84 52.24 20.37
N THR A 645 8.52 53.38 20.44
CA THR A 645 8.23 54.58 19.63
C THR A 645 9.12 54.70 18.39
N GLU A 646 10.33 54.14 18.38
CA GLU A 646 11.27 54.25 17.25
C GLU A 646 10.98 53.29 16.08
N HIS A 647 10.26 52.18 16.28
CA HIS A 647 9.99 51.19 15.22
C HIS A 647 8.71 51.42 14.39
N LEU A 648 8.14 52.63 14.42
CA LEU A 648 6.94 52.94 13.63
C LEU A 648 7.22 53.13 12.12
N TYR A 649 8.49 53.23 11.69
CA TYR A 649 8.87 53.44 10.28
C TYR A 649 10.21 52.80 9.89
N GLU A 650 10.39 51.49 10.04
CA GLU A 650 11.42 50.77 9.27
C GLU A 650 11.09 49.27 9.24
N GLY A 651 10.84 48.70 8.06
CA GLY A 651 10.58 47.27 7.89
C GLY A 651 9.24 46.88 7.24
N LEU A 652 8.58 47.81 6.54
CA LEU A 652 7.50 47.50 5.61
C LEU A 652 8.05 47.24 4.19
N ASP A 653 9.05 46.37 4.08
CA ASP A 653 9.33 45.66 2.83
C ASP A 653 10.21 44.43 3.08
N GLN A 654 10.00 43.39 2.26
CA GLN A 654 10.62 42.05 2.32
C GLN A 654 9.96 41.00 3.24
N LYS A 655 8.64 40.82 3.06
CA LYS A 655 8.05 39.47 3.09
C LYS A 655 7.86 38.96 1.66
N VAL A 656 8.87 38.26 1.14
CA VAL A 656 8.67 37.36 0.00
C VAL A 656 7.74 36.24 0.44
N ARG A 657 6.58 36.19 -0.23
CA ARG A 657 5.45 35.29 0.01
C ARG A 657 5.83 33.82 -0.24
N PRO A 658 5.24 32.85 0.48
CA PRO A 658 5.23 31.47 0.03
C PRO A 658 4.27 31.32 -1.17
N LYS A 659 4.78 30.90 -2.33
CA LYS A 659 3.99 30.53 -3.51
C LYS A 659 3.14 29.29 -3.20
N LYS A 660 1.80 29.45 -3.24
CA LYS A 660 0.85 28.35 -3.42
C LYS A 660 0.79 27.96 -4.90
N ARG A 661 0.75 26.65 -5.15
CA ARG A 661 0.56 25.98 -6.44
C ARG A 661 -0.77 26.39 -7.08
N HIS A 662 -0.79 26.60 -8.40
CA HIS A 662 -1.98 26.39 -9.21
C HIS A 662 -1.64 25.67 -10.51
N ALA A 663 -2.45 24.65 -10.79
CA ALA A 663 -2.52 23.91 -12.02
C ALA A 663 -3.31 24.70 -13.08
N SER A 664 -2.85 24.55 -14.33
CA SER A 664 -3.58 24.52 -15.61
C SER A 664 -4.63 25.59 -15.97
N ASN A 665 -4.27 26.36 -17.00
CA ASN A 665 -5.00 26.62 -18.26
C ASN A 665 -6.55 26.64 -18.26
N ALA A 666 -7.12 27.81 -18.49
CA ALA A 666 -8.25 28.03 -19.42
C ALA A 666 -8.46 29.53 -19.71
N ALA A 667 -8.81 29.82 -20.96
CA ALA A 667 -9.44 31.05 -21.45
C ALA A 667 -8.59 32.33 -21.63
N ASN A 668 -7.94 32.37 -22.80
CA ASN A 668 -7.90 33.57 -23.63
C ASN A 668 -9.33 34.08 -23.87
N THR A 669 -9.57 35.37 -23.59
CA THR A 669 -10.50 36.33 -24.24
C THR A 669 -11.04 37.32 -23.20
N ALA A 670 -10.86 38.61 -23.50
CA ALA A 670 -11.60 39.80 -23.00
C ALA A 670 -10.70 41.00 -22.66
N THR A 671 -9.70 41.25 -23.50
CA THR A 671 -9.01 42.56 -23.58
C THR A 671 -9.82 43.49 -24.49
N ALA A 672 -11.07 43.82 -24.12
CA ALA A 672 -11.90 44.77 -24.87
C ALA A 672 -13.21 45.12 -24.14
N ALA A 673 -13.17 45.71 -22.95
CA ALA A 673 -14.30 46.47 -22.41
C ALA A 673 -13.87 47.27 -21.19
N LEU A 674 -14.49 48.44 -21.00
CA LEU A 674 -14.36 49.34 -19.86
C LEU A 674 -13.15 50.29 -19.81
N ASN A 675 -12.66 50.69 -20.98
CA ASN A 675 -12.40 52.12 -21.23
C ASN A 675 -13.76 52.82 -21.42
N ARG A 676 -14.52 53.05 -20.34
CA ARG A 676 -15.64 54.01 -20.32
C ARG A 676 -15.87 54.49 -18.89
N LEU A 677 -15.94 55.82 -18.75
CA LEU A 677 -16.35 56.62 -17.59
C LEU A 677 -15.24 57.15 -16.68
N ALA A 678 -14.34 57.91 -17.29
CA ALA A 678 -13.87 59.15 -16.68
C ALA A 678 -14.69 60.30 -17.27
N THR A 679 -15.48 61.02 -16.46
CA THR A 679 -15.85 62.44 -16.61
C THR A 679 -16.79 62.84 -15.47
N ASN A 680 -16.27 63.59 -14.48
CA ASN A 680 -16.82 64.89 -14.04
C ASN A 680 -16.22 65.27 -12.69
N ALA A 681 -15.22 66.15 -12.76
CA ALA A 681 -14.81 66.99 -11.67
C ALA A 681 -15.73 68.23 -11.60
N GLN A 682 -15.84 68.79 -10.39
CA GLN A 682 -16.30 70.14 -10.03
C GLN A 682 -17.79 70.37 -9.77
N ALA A 683 -18.14 70.34 -8.47
CA ALA A 683 -19.17 71.11 -7.76
C ALA A 683 -19.40 70.36 -6.42
N THR A 684 -19.29 70.88 -5.20
CA THR A 684 -19.31 72.24 -4.65
C THR A 684 -18.81 72.14 -3.20
N ASN A 685 -18.08 73.14 -2.76
CA ASN A 685 -17.88 73.44 -1.34
C ASN A 685 -19.25 73.56 -0.65
N ARG A 686 -19.51 72.74 0.39
CA ARG A 686 -20.36 73.07 1.56
C ARG A 686 -20.34 71.89 2.55
N LEU A 687 -20.37 72.22 3.83
CA LEU A 687 -20.49 71.35 5.02
C LEU A 687 -19.18 70.96 5.72
N LYS A 688 -18.36 71.98 6.04
CA LYS A 688 -18.02 72.20 7.46
C LYS A 688 -19.29 72.75 8.13
N ASN A 689 -19.58 72.24 9.33
CA ASN A 689 -20.72 72.58 10.19
C ASN A 689 -22.03 71.89 9.79
N ASN A 690 -22.32 70.76 10.45
CA ASN A 690 -23.59 70.49 11.17
C ASN A 690 -23.82 68.98 11.32
N LEU A 691 -23.39 68.43 12.45
CA LEU A 691 -24.11 67.36 13.18
C LEU A 691 -23.56 67.24 14.60
N VAL A 692 -23.65 68.37 15.32
CA VAL A 692 -23.79 68.42 16.78
C VAL A 692 -25.12 69.12 17.02
N GLY A 693 -26.03 68.48 17.75
CA GLY A 693 -27.14 69.19 18.40
C GLY A 693 -28.56 68.84 17.92
N SER A 694 -29.04 67.66 18.27
CA SER A 694 -30.41 67.45 18.73
C SER A 694 -30.32 66.25 19.71
N VAL A 695 -30.76 66.27 20.96
CA VAL A 695 -31.61 67.17 21.73
C VAL A 695 -31.14 67.06 23.20
N LEU A 696 -30.68 68.17 23.77
CA LEU A 696 -30.73 68.39 25.21
C LEU A 696 -32.17 68.82 25.54
N ARG A 697 -32.87 68.05 26.38
CA ARG A 697 -33.78 68.63 27.37
C ARG A 697 -34.17 67.65 28.47
N LYS A 698 -33.93 68.15 29.68
CA LYS A 698 -34.58 67.86 30.97
C LYS A 698 -34.03 66.70 31.80
N GLY A 699 -33.16 67.07 32.74
CA GLY A 699 -33.06 66.37 34.01
C GLY A 699 -34.26 66.68 34.91
N ASN A 700 -34.59 65.73 35.78
CA ASN A 700 -35.05 65.96 37.14
C ASN A 700 -34.69 64.74 38.01
N SER A 701 -33.89 65.02 39.04
CA SER A 701 -33.84 64.45 40.42
C SER A 701 -34.01 62.94 40.69
N PHE A 702 -32.97 62.38 41.34
CA PHE A 702 -32.97 61.51 42.54
C PHE A 702 -34.02 60.38 42.65
N ASP A 703 -33.57 59.12 42.65
CA ASP A 703 -33.43 58.34 43.91
C ASP A 703 -32.58 57.06 43.73
N GLY A 704 -32.01 56.58 44.83
CA GLY A 704 -30.83 55.71 44.88
C GLY A 704 -30.95 54.20 44.63
N SER A 705 -29.75 53.61 44.56
CA SER A 705 -29.32 52.24 44.90
C SER A 705 -29.86 51.04 44.11
N ALA A 706 -28.99 50.37 43.35
CA ALA A 706 -28.31 49.13 43.80
C ALA A 706 -27.35 48.58 42.71
N LEU A 707 -26.06 48.47 43.08
CA LEU A 707 -25.07 47.39 42.81
C LEU A 707 -25.20 46.62 41.47
N SER A 708 -24.18 46.47 40.63
CA SER A 708 -22.78 46.14 40.93
C SER A 708 -21.89 46.33 39.69
N ASN A 709 -20.67 46.82 39.93
CA ASN A 709 -19.56 46.92 38.99
C ASN A 709 -18.83 45.57 38.91
N ASP A 710 -18.47 45.15 37.69
CA ASP A 710 -17.31 44.29 37.46
C ASP A 710 -16.53 44.86 36.26
N ASN A 711 -15.49 45.62 36.60
CA ASN A 711 -14.42 46.05 35.68
C ASN A 711 -13.18 46.36 36.53
N SER A 712 -12.42 45.31 36.88
CA SER A 712 -11.07 45.43 37.42
C SER A 712 -10.31 44.11 37.25
N SER A 713 -9.58 43.95 36.15
CA SER A 713 -8.49 42.94 36.04
C SER A 713 -7.56 43.17 34.83
N LEU A 714 -7.26 44.43 34.51
CA LEU A 714 -6.16 44.82 33.62
C LEU A 714 -5.37 45.92 34.36
N ASP A 715 -4.16 45.61 34.85
CA ASP A 715 -3.00 46.54 34.96
C ASP A 715 -1.86 46.18 35.96
N VAL A 716 -1.81 44.98 36.56
CA VAL A 716 -0.73 44.69 37.54
C VAL A 716 0.49 43.96 36.96
N GLY A 717 0.38 43.31 35.78
CA GLY A 717 1.46 42.48 35.20
C GLY A 717 2.40 43.20 34.21
N ALA A 718 2.10 44.44 33.80
CA ALA A 718 2.83 45.14 32.74
C ALA A 718 4.09 45.89 33.22
N SER A 719 4.24 46.08 34.53
CA SER A 719 5.32 46.89 35.15
C SER A 719 6.47 46.06 35.75
N VAL A 720 6.37 44.74 35.78
CA VAL A 720 7.40 43.88 36.38
C VAL A 720 8.48 43.56 35.35
N VAL A 721 9.71 44.00 35.62
CA VAL A 721 10.91 43.73 34.80
C VAL A 721 11.67 42.54 35.36
N ILE A 722 11.97 41.58 34.48
CA ILE A 722 12.73 40.38 34.79
C ILE A 722 14.09 40.48 34.11
N ASN A 723 15.15 40.11 34.84
CA ASN A 723 16.46 39.87 34.24
C ASN A 723 16.46 38.47 33.60
N PHE A 724 16.32 38.40 32.28
CA PHE A 724 16.29 37.10 31.60
C PHE A 724 17.65 36.42 31.57
N ASN A 725 18.76 37.13 31.83
CA ASN A 725 20.09 36.49 31.83
C ASN A 725 20.31 35.61 33.05
N THR A 726 19.88 36.05 34.24
CA THR A 726 19.95 35.24 35.45
C THR A 726 18.99 34.06 35.35
N LEU A 727 17.80 34.27 34.78
CA LEU A 727 16.88 33.19 34.45
C LEU A 727 17.50 32.17 33.49
N CYS A 728 18.16 32.62 32.42
CA CYS A 728 18.84 31.72 31.48
C CYS A 728 20.06 31.03 32.11
N ASP A 729 20.84 31.71 32.97
CA ASP A 729 21.95 31.09 33.69
C ASP A 729 21.45 29.91 34.53
N ASP A 730 20.34 30.10 35.23
CA ASP A 730 19.65 29.08 36.03
C ASP A 730 19.00 27.97 35.19
N ILE A 731 18.44 28.33 34.04
CA ILE A 731 17.94 27.36 33.07
C ILE A 731 19.10 26.57 32.47
N TYR A 732 20.32 27.07 32.37
CA TYR A 732 21.41 26.33 31.71
C TYR A 732 22.54 25.90 32.66
N ILE A 733 22.24 25.70 33.95
CA ILE A 733 23.19 25.10 34.91
C ILE A 733 23.57 23.69 34.42
N CYS A 734 24.88 23.42 34.34
CA CYS A 734 25.43 22.15 33.90
C CYS A 734 25.45 21.15 35.05
N ASP A 735 24.83 19.98 34.87
CA ASP A 735 24.76 18.94 35.92
C ASP A 735 26.01 18.03 35.97
N TRP A 736 26.97 18.18 35.03
CA TRP A 736 28.23 17.41 34.99
C TRP A 736 29.39 18.06 35.77
N ILE A 737 29.16 19.25 36.31
CA ILE A 737 30.03 19.94 37.28
C ILE A 737 29.70 19.37 38.65
#